data_AF-A0AAW0DBV9-F1
#
_entry.id   AF-A0AAW0DBV9-F1
#
_cell.length_a   1.000
_cell.length_b   1.000
_cell.length_c   1.000
_cell.angle_alpha   90.00
_cell.angle_beta   90.00
_cell.angle_gamma   90.00
#
_symmetry.space_group_name_H-M   'P 1'
#
loop_
_entity.id
_entity.type
_entity.pdbx_description
1 polymer ?
#
loop_
_entity_poly.entity_id
_entity_poly.type
_entity_poly.pdbx_seq_one_letter_code
_entity_poly.pdbx_strand_id
1 'polypeptide(L)'
;MTLTLLPDEVLADIFFCVDDPTPLIACRRLLHLSQDPYVRAHYFLTRYGRIQALYFAFCRAKLVTPRVLDILISSGAHLSRYFVQVAFHHFFHCNSHFLKIPWVRNISWDAWNHFMTLAVAQFHEIPRGKNEDDGTIFTTFIKEAKFPAEAQSVSWEVIRDMFEKYLFIPFCQRDPLMVQLPLVLAIEPRLLPYAVANGFEMDEKYRDFVFRKMFEKKTSTPIPAHADEIAANVRELCRLDSHMFVTRTVAAEVCLEVKTNEAAYRALKQLDRTGDLPFSLADLVQDVIKLFVKARAITTAATTQILTQLYTDFFAPSPTSTTSVSSYLASSRTPPIAIDPAVRRAMYLTVFAADPPIAGSAIASRLTLLGLGPMSLKDAADVLTSAFVEKPAPLFEYLRREGVADESNMDESGSPSKTTRKVTNAEFRTLAEDVAVRCLTLDSKGKTLKRLSEMHSTVRTKIVQSVLGEHEIRLEHISLLGEVPDGQERLKARLSRSMGGFVVGEDVNIEEGEPAAEEEDGAEGQNNENEEDFDMESATARENGLDGEAQSGQAQLSVDSLGRIGIEPLSTMIRRDEQGARSRRRYYYHAMPWMASSISSRTPVDSLSVAKWIKTEFKAFSSITATFLTHAVINGSYSVLSAYLDTATVPVPITLKHFQALAQLGRSTADFHLYERIREGAPFYRTEEDYLGNSDVARFLLKKLKGKDKGQEGQQPQLPTQTSPRVKAEPVELTAASPSPRKRKRPRRSATAVDYAVPDSDDEAIAAEEDMNDEFAEYRLGSLGGGKMKAKADIKVAAPKADTDLALWIKALEELNKEEQRKYREKKKRIENERAAVGANAPKIRVSKSDFFRSLTTNLRSLRELNILDHSRRQATAEQFEVTDDEDEDYVQTKAPKLKRRKTTLT
;
A
#
# COMPACT_ATOMS: atom_id res chain seq x y z
N MET A 1 26.86 -33.45 -4.04
CA MET A 1 27.80 -33.84 -5.12
C MET A 1 28.86 -32.76 -5.26
N THR A 2 30.06 -33.08 -5.74
CA THR A 2 31.05 -32.08 -6.15
C THR A 2 30.89 -31.74 -7.63
N LEU A 3 31.01 -30.46 -8.01
CA LEU A 3 30.91 -30.01 -9.41
C LEU A 3 31.88 -30.76 -10.35
N THR A 4 33.02 -31.21 -9.82
CA THR A 4 34.02 -32.01 -10.53
C THR A 4 33.51 -33.33 -11.13
N LEU A 5 32.35 -33.85 -10.70
CA LEU A 5 31.78 -35.13 -11.14
C LEU A 5 30.63 -35.00 -12.15
N LEU A 6 30.20 -33.79 -12.50
CA LEU A 6 29.14 -33.58 -13.49
C LEU A 6 29.66 -33.72 -14.94
N PRO A 7 28.82 -34.01 -15.94
CA PRO A 7 29.18 -33.90 -17.37
C PRO A 7 29.53 -32.46 -17.76
N ASP A 8 30.31 -32.26 -18.83
CA ASP A 8 30.71 -30.90 -19.26
C ASP A 8 29.53 -30.08 -19.82
N GLU A 9 28.50 -30.75 -20.35
CA GLU A 9 27.23 -30.18 -20.78
C GLU A 9 26.49 -29.54 -19.59
N VAL A 10 26.32 -30.30 -18.51
CA VAL A 10 25.68 -29.83 -17.27
C VAL A 10 26.49 -28.70 -16.61
N LEU A 11 27.82 -28.74 -16.74
CA LEU A 11 28.68 -27.64 -16.29
C LEU A 11 28.56 -26.40 -17.17
N ALA A 12 28.27 -26.54 -18.47
CA ALA A 12 27.99 -25.41 -19.36
C ALA A 12 26.62 -24.78 -19.04
N ASP A 13 25.58 -25.58 -18.81
CA ASP A 13 24.26 -25.09 -18.39
C ASP A 13 24.34 -24.31 -17.06
N ILE A 14 25.07 -24.86 -16.07
CA ILE A 14 25.37 -24.15 -14.82
C ILE A 14 26.15 -22.84 -15.08
N PHE A 15 27.09 -22.84 -16.01
CA PHE A 15 27.88 -21.66 -16.38
C PHE A 15 27.03 -20.57 -17.08
N PHE A 16 26.01 -20.96 -17.86
CA PHE A 16 25.07 -20.02 -18.50
C PHE A 16 24.09 -19.39 -17.51
N CYS A 17 23.72 -20.10 -16.45
CA CYS A 17 22.79 -19.63 -15.42
C CYS A 17 23.39 -18.66 -14.39
N VAL A 18 24.69 -18.32 -14.50
CA VAL A 18 25.43 -17.58 -13.46
C VAL A 18 25.75 -16.14 -13.89
N ASP A 19 25.30 -15.18 -13.07
CA ASP A 19 25.41 -13.74 -13.27
C ASP A 19 26.85 -13.26 -13.57
N ASP A 20 27.83 -13.74 -12.80
CA ASP A 20 29.24 -13.62 -13.14
C ASP A 20 29.99 -14.95 -12.91
N PRO A 21 30.55 -15.58 -13.96
CA PRO A 21 31.26 -16.84 -13.84
C PRO A 21 32.71 -16.71 -13.30
N THR A 22 33.22 -15.51 -13.00
CA THR A 22 34.62 -15.33 -12.58
C THR A 22 35.00 -16.16 -11.35
N PRO A 23 34.17 -16.30 -10.29
CA PRO A 23 34.47 -17.17 -9.16
C PRO A 23 34.55 -18.67 -9.54
N LEU A 24 33.80 -19.11 -10.54
CA LEU A 24 33.80 -20.50 -11.00
C LEU A 24 35.10 -20.87 -11.74
N ILE A 25 35.74 -19.89 -12.37
CA ILE A 25 37.00 -20.05 -13.12
C ILE A 25 38.17 -20.43 -12.20
N ALA A 26 38.04 -20.28 -10.87
CA ALA A 26 38.98 -20.86 -9.91
C ALA A 26 39.11 -22.40 -10.00
N CYS A 27 38.08 -23.10 -10.53
CA CYS A 27 38.17 -24.52 -10.83
C CYS A 27 38.83 -24.75 -12.20
N ARG A 28 39.96 -25.48 -12.25
CA ARG A 28 40.69 -25.76 -13.51
C ARG A 28 39.84 -26.35 -14.64
N ARG A 29 38.82 -27.16 -14.33
CA ARG A 29 37.90 -27.72 -15.33
C ARG A 29 36.96 -26.65 -15.92
N LEU A 30 36.43 -25.76 -15.08
CA LEU A 30 35.58 -24.64 -15.51
C LEU A 30 36.40 -23.51 -16.18
N LEU A 31 37.67 -23.34 -15.80
CA LEU A 31 38.63 -22.51 -16.56
C LEU A 31 38.81 -23.05 -17.99
N HIS A 32 38.97 -24.36 -18.18
CA HIS A 32 39.09 -24.96 -19.51
C HIS A 32 37.77 -24.83 -20.29
N LEU A 33 36.63 -25.12 -19.67
CA LEU A 33 35.30 -24.97 -20.28
C LEU A 33 35.03 -23.50 -20.71
N SER A 34 35.40 -22.52 -19.89
CA SER A 34 35.28 -21.09 -20.21
C SER A 34 36.28 -20.56 -21.25
N GLN A 35 37.21 -21.40 -21.71
CA GLN A 35 38.10 -21.08 -22.84
C GLN A 35 37.52 -21.50 -24.19
N ASP A 36 36.54 -22.40 -24.23
CA ASP A 36 35.87 -22.81 -25.46
C ASP A 36 35.12 -21.64 -26.12
N PRO A 37 35.42 -21.29 -27.39
CA PRO A 37 34.66 -20.30 -28.15
C PRO A 37 33.14 -20.56 -28.21
N TYR A 38 32.71 -21.83 -28.17
CA TYR A 38 31.29 -22.21 -28.19
C TYR A 38 30.60 -21.84 -26.87
N VAL A 39 31.16 -22.27 -25.73
CA VAL A 39 30.66 -21.93 -24.39
C VAL A 39 30.65 -20.41 -24.19
N ARG A 40 31.68 -19.69 -24.67
CA ARG A 40 31.70 -18.21 -24.64
C ARG A 40 30.55 -17.59 -25.43
N ALA A 41 30.33 -18.03 -26.66
CA ALA A 41 29.26 -17.51 -27.51
C ALA A 41 27.87 -17.79 -26.91
N HIS A 42 27.63 -19.02 -26.45
CA HIS A 42 26.37 -19.41 -25.83
C HIS A 42 26.12 -18.73 -24.49
N TYR A 43 27.15 -18.44 -23.69
CA TYR A 43 27.02 -17.61 -22.49
C TYR A 43 26.46 -16.23 -22.83
N PHE A 44 27.00 -15.52 -23.83
CA PHE A 44 26.47 -14.20 -24.20
C PHE A 44 25.05 -14.25 -24.77
N LEU A 45 24.73 -15.27 -25.58
CA LEU A 45 23.40 -15.46 -26.16
C LEU A 45 22.35 -15.76 -25.08
N THR A 46 22.63 -16.70 -24.18
CA THR A 46 21.71 -17.12 -23.10
C THR A 46 21.55 -16.02 -22.05
N ARG A 47 22.63 -15.30 -21.71
CA ARG A 47 22.60 -14.29 -20.64
C ARG A 47 22.02 -12.93 -21.06
N TYR A 48 22.15 -12.54 -22.32
CA TYR A 48 21.79 -11.18 -22.77
C TYR A 48 20.83 -11.13 -23.97
N GLY A 49 20.41 -12.30 -24.49
CA GLY A 49 19.55 -12.40 -25.66
C GLY A 49 20.26 -12.04 -26.98
N ARG A 50 19.61 -12.37 -28.10
CA ARG A 50 20.19 -12.26 -29.45
C ARG A 50 20.66 -10.84 -29.79
N ILE A 51 19.89 -9.81 -29.41
CA ILE A 51 20.19 -8.40 -29.70
C ILE A 51 21.47 -7.93 -28.99
N GLN A 52 21.61 -8.22 -27.70
CA GLN A 52 22.65 -7.61 -26.87
C GLN A 52 23.91 -8.48 -26.71
N ALA A 53 23.88 -9.74 -27.15
CA ALA A 53 25.01 -10.68 -27.06
C ALA A 53 26.32 -10.10 -27.64
N LEU A 54 26.28 -9.52 -28.85
CA LEU A 54 27.45 -8.88 -29.47
C LEU A 54 27.92 -7.63 -28.69
N TYR A 55 26.99 -6.84 -28.15
CA TYR A 55 27.33 -5.67 -27.32
C TYR A 55 28.10 -6.07 -26.06
N PHE A 56 27.60 -7.06 -25.31
CA PHE A 56 28.25 -7.53 -24.08
C PHE A 56 29.53 -8.34 -24.34
N ALA A 57 29.60 -9.10 -25.44
CA ALA A 57 30.85 -9.70 -25.90
C ALA A 57 31.92 -8.62 -26.14
N PHE A 58 31.56 -7.52 -26.80
CA PHE A 58 32.47 -6.40 -27.09
C PHE A 58 32.85 -5.59 -25.83
N CYS A 59 32.01 -5.57 -24.79
CA CYS A 59 32.41 -5.10 -23.46
C CYS A 59 33.47 -6.00 -22.82
N ARG A 60 33.38 -7.32 -23.00
CA ARG A 60 34.37 -8.31 -22.51
C ARG A 60 35.42 -8.64 -23.59
N ALA A 61 35.95 -7.61 -24.26
CA ALA A 61 36.78 -7.69 -25.47
C ALA A 61 37.91 -8.76 -25.48
N LYS A 62 38.57 -9.02 -24.34
CA LYS A 62 39.60 -10.07 -24.19
C LYS A 62 39.09 -11.50 -24.47
N LEU A 63 37.77 -11.72 -24.41
CA LEU A 63 37.13 -13.01 -24.68
C LEU A 63 36.76 -13.19 -26.16
N VAL A 64 36.72 -12.10 -26.94
CA VAL A 64 36.31 -12.08 -28.35
C VAL A 64 37.47 -12.55 -29.23
N THR A 65 37.24 -13.61 -29.99
CA THR A 65 38.15 -14.14 -31.02
C THR A 65 37.37 -14.28 -32.34
N PRO A 66 38.04 -14.42 -33.50
CA PRO A 66 37.38 -14.72 -34.76
C PRO A 66 36.37 -15.87 -34.65
N ARG A 67 36.74 -16.94 -33.92
CA ARG A 67 35.86 -18.10 -33.74
C ARG A 67 34.65 -17.83 -32.84
N VAL A 68 34.77 -16.96 -31.83
CA VAL A 68 33.63 -16.51 -31.01
C VAL A 68 32.68 -15.66 -31.86
N LEU A 69 33.19 -14.81 -32.76
CA LEU A 69 32.39 -14.02 -33.68
C LEU A 69 31.60 -14.91 -34.65
N ASP A 70 32.26 -15.90 -35.26
CA ASP A 70 31.60 -16.88 -36.14
C ASP A 70 30.43 -17.57 -35.42
N ILE A 71 30.67 -18.09 -34.21
CA ILE A 71 29.67 -18.87 -33.47
C ILE A 71 28.54 -17.96 -32.98
N LEU A 72 28.82 -16.74 -32.50
CA LEU A 72 27.79 -15.78 -32.12
C LEU A 72 26.85 -15.49 -33.30
N ILE A 73 27.39 -15.10 -34.46
CA ILE A 73 26.58 -14.70 -35.61
C ILE A 73 25.84 -15.91 -36.22
N SER A 74 26.50 -17.07 -36.37
CA SER A 74 25.85 -18.29 -36.88
C SER A 74 24.83 -18.91 -35.92
N SER A 75 24.94 -18.65 -34.61
CA SER A 75 23.93 -19.02 -33.60
C SER A 75 22.85 -17.94 -33.38
N GLY A 76 22.80 -16.92 -34.25
CA GLY A 76 21.73 -15.92 -34.28
C GLY A 76 21.91 -14.70 -33.39
N ALA A 77 23.14 -14.33 -33.02
CA ALA A 77 23.41 -13.01 -32.44
C ALA A 77 23.15 -11.92 -33.51
N HIS A 78 22.41 -10.88 -33.14
CA HIS A 78 21.91 -9.90 -34.10
C HIS A 78 22.98 -8.89 -34.50
N LEU A 79 23.44 -8.98 -35.75
CA LEU A 79 24.34 -8.00 -36.35
C LEU A 79 23.55 -7.04 -37.24
N SER A 80 23.50 -5.75 -36.87
CA SER A 80 22.90 -4.66 -37.64
C SER A 80 23.97 -3.73 -38.22
N ARG A 81 23.68 -3.05 -39.35
CA ARG A 81 24.63 -2.06 -39.91
C ARG A 81 24.90 -0.92 -38.92
N TYR A 82 23.87 -0.49 -38.18
CA TYR A 82 23.98 0.50 -37.11
C TYR A 82 24.97 0.09 -36.01
N PHE A 83 24.93 -1.16 -35.55
CA PHE A 83 25.91 -1.69 -34.58
C PHE A 83 27.34 -1.57 -35.12
N VAL A 84 27.56 -1.92 -36.40
CA VAL A 84 28.87 -1.82 -37.06
C VAL A 84 29.33 -0.36 -37.17
N GLN A 85 28.44 0.57 -37.54
CA GLN A 85 28.76 2.00 -37.62
C GLN A 85 29.18 2.57 -36.25
N VAL A 86 28.43 2.28 -35.18
CA VAL A 86 28.77 2.77 -33.83
C VAL A 86 30.03 2.10 -33.30
N ALA A 87 30.24 0.81 -33.58
CA ALA A 87 31.50 0.11 -33.27
C ALA A 87 32.69 0.76 -34.00
N PHE A 88 32.58 0.98 -35.31
CA PHE A 88 33.63 1.62 -36.12
C PHE A 88 33.98 3.00 -35.59
N HIS A 89 32.97 3.83 -35.29
CA HIS A 89 33.17 5.15 -34.69
C HIS A 89 33.82 5.07 -33.30
N HIS A 90 33.41 4.14 -32.43
CA HIS A 90 34.00 4.02 -31.10
C HIS A 90 35.46 3.52 -31.15
N PHE A 91 35.78 2.59 -32.06
CA PHE A 91 37.12 2.02 -32.26
C PHE A 91 38.12 3.08 -32.69
N PHE A 92 37.81 3.84 -33.74
CA PHE A 92 38.67 4.91 -34.28
C PHE A 92 38.57 6.25 -33.51
N HIS A 93 38.21 6.22 -32.23
CA HIS A 93 38.07 7.40 -31.35
C HIS A 93 37.18 8.53 -31.91
N CYS A 94 36.26 8.19 -32.80
CA CYS A 94 35.28 9.08 -33.41
C CYS A 94 34.03 9.21 -32.53
N ASN A 95 33.03 9.95 -33.03
CA ASN A 95 31.95 10.51 -32.24
C ASN A 95 30.87 9.50 -31.79
N SER A 96 31.12 8.75 -30.72
CA SER A 96 30.19 7.77 -30.14
C SER A 96 29.53 8.31 -28.84
N HIS A 97 28.56 9.22 -28.98
CA HIS A 97 28.04 10.08 -27.91
C HIS A 97 27.59 9.40 -26.59
N PHE A 98 27.08 8.17 -26.62
CA PHE A 98 26.53 7.50 -25.43
C PHE A 98 27.48 6.47 -24.78
N LEU A 99 28.51 6.02 -25.49
CA LEU A 99 29.43 4.96 -25.05
C LEU A 99 30.68 5.57 -24.38
N LYS A 100 30.57 5.83 -23.07
CA LYS A 100 31.61 6.48 -22.26
C LYS A 100 32.70 5.54 -21.71
N ILE A 101 32.50 4.22 -21.83
CA ILE A 101 33.35 3.16 -21.25
C ILE A 101 34.19 2.53 -22.37
N PRO A 102 35.41 2.04 -22.11
CA PRO A 102 36.14 1.18 -23.06
C PRO A 102 35.29 -0.02 -23.51
N TRP A 103 34.79 0.06 -24.74
CA TRP A 103 34.07 -1.00 -25.45
C TRP A 103 35.02 -1.69 -26.44
N VAL A 104 34.74 -1.61 -27.74
CA VAL A 104 35.54 -2.23 -28.84
C VAL A 104 37.04 -1.89 -28.88
N ARG A 105 37.51 -0.83 -28.22
CA ARG A 105 38.92 -0.39 -28.25
C ARG A 105 39.90 -1.42 -27.70
N ASN A 106 39.42 -2.37 -26.91
CA ASN A 106 40.23 -3.43 -26.30
C ASN A 106 40.17 -4.77 -27.08
N ILE A 107 39.50 -4.81 -28.24
CA ILE A 107 39.41 -6.00 -29.11
C ILE A 107 40.74 -6.17 -29.86
N SER A 108 41.21 -7.40 -30.03
CA SER A 108 42.43 -7.67 -30.80
C SER A 108 42.26 -7.29 -32.28
N TRP A 109 43.35 -6.85 -32.92
CA TRP A 109 43.33 -6.44 -34.33
C TRP A 109 42.79 -7.53 -35.26
N ASP A 110 43.12 -8.80 -34.99
CA ASP A 110 42.65 -9.95 -35.77
C ASP A 110 41.14 -10.16 -35.63
N ALA A 111 40.60 -10.08 -34.41
CA ALA A 111 39.16 -10.17 -34.17
C ALA A 111 38.41 -8.96 -34.75
N TRP A 112 39.00 -7.76 -34.71
CA TRP A 112 38.44 -6.56 -35.31
C TRP A 112 38.37 -6.64 -36.85
N ASN A 113 39.45 -7.07 -37.50
CA ASN A 113 39.48 -7.27 -38.95
C ASN A 113 38.50 -8.36 -39.40
N HIS A 114 38.39 -9.46 -38.64
CA HIS A 114 37.42 -10.52 -38.90
C HIS A 114 35.98 -10.00 -38.79
N PHE A 115 35.65 -9.28 -37.71
CA PHE A 115 34.35 -8.63 -37.54
C PHE A 115 34.01 -7.68 -38.71
N MET A 116 34.94 -6.82 -39.11
CA MET A 116 34.73 -5.92 -40.25
C MET A 116 34.58 -6.67 -41.58
N THR A 117 35.25 -7.82 -41.74
CA THR A 117 35.10 -8.69 -42.92
C THR A 117 33.70 -9.32 -42.98
N LEU A 118 33.20 -9.85 -41.87
CA LEU A 118 31.83 -10.37 -41.75
C LEU A 118 30.80 -9.27 -42.05
N ALA A 119 30.97 -8.07 -41.48
CA ALA A 119 30.06 -6.95 -41.72
C ALA A 119 30.04 -6.46 -43.19
N VAL A 120 31.19 -6.41 -43.86
CA VAL A 120 31.26 -6.07 -45.30
C VAL A 120 30.66 -7.18 -46.17
N ALA A 121 30.85 -8.45 -45.80
CA ALA A 121 30.21 -9.57 -46.49
C ALA A 121 28.67 -9.51 -46.39
N GLN A 122 28.13 -9.09 -45.24
CA GLN A 122 26.69 -9.00 -44.99
C GLN A 122 26.02 -7.76 -45.59
N PHE A 123 26.62 -6.56 -45.48
CA PHE A 123 25.98 -5.29 -45.85
C PHE A 123 26.52 -4.64 -47.13
N HIS A 124 27.68 -5.10 -47.62
CA HIS A 124 28.47 -4.54 -48.73
C HIS A 124 28.99 -3.11 -48.47
N GLU A 125 28.09 -2.15 -48.27
CA GLU A 125 28.41 -0.76 -47.95
C GLU A 125 28.04 -0.40 -46.51
N ILE A 126 29.02 0.16 -45.81
CA ILE A 126 28.88 0.67 -44.43
C ILE A 126 29.28 2.15 -44.49
N PRO A 127 28.31 3.10 -44.52
CA PRO A 127 28.59 4.53 -44.48
C PRO A 127 29.42 4.93 -43.26
N ARG A 128 30.36 5.87 -43.44
CA ARG A 128 31.36 6.26 -42.43
C ARG A 128 31.46 7.77 -42.20
N GLY A 129 30.63 8.57 -42.88
CA GLY A 129 30.61 10.00 -42.65
C GLY A 129 29.95 10.37 -41.33
N LYS A 130 30.34 11.52 -40.81
CA LYS A 130 29.79 12.06 -39.56
C LYS A 130 28.32 12.45 -39.79
N ASN A 131 27.42 11.89 -38.98
CA ASN A 131 25.96 12.03 -39.08
C ASN A 131 25.32 11.23 -40.24
N GLU A 132 26.05 10.37 -40.93
CA GLU A 132 25.53 9.43 -41.96
C GLU A 132 25.19 8.05 -41.37
N ASP A 133 25.23 7.90 -40.04
CA ASP A 133 24.87 6.66 -39.38
C ASP A 133 23.35 6.45 -39.33
N ASP A 134 22.95 5.19 -39.37
CA ASP A 134 21.55 4.75 -39.37
C ASP A 134 20.77 5.29 -38.15
N GLY A 135 21.45 5.47 -37.01
CA GLY A 135 20.85 6.04 -35.81
C GLY A 135 20.54 7.54 -35.94
N THR A 136 21.39 8.30 -36.62
CA THR A 136 21.14 9.71 -36.95
C THR A 136 20.03 9.86 -37.99
N ILE A 137 19.97 8.98 -39.01
CA ILE A 137 18.88 8.95 -40.00
C ILE A 137 17.54 8.64 -39.31
N PHE A 138 17.50 7.59 -38.49
CA PHE A 138 16.33 7.19 -37.70
C PHE A 138 15.84 8.31 -36.76
N THR A 139 16.78 8.95 -36.05
CA THR A 139 16.49 10.11 -35.18
C THR A 139 15.96 11.30 -35.97
N THR A 140 16.36 11.47 -37.22
CA THR A 140 15.90 12.56 -38.10
C THR A 140 14.47 12.30 -38.57
N PHE A 141 14.18 11.10 -39.06
CA PHE A 141 12.82 10.67 -39.41
C PHE A 141 11.81 10.90 -38.26
N ILE A 142 12.12 10.46 -37.04
CA ILE A 142 11.24 10.66 -35.86
C ILE A 142 11.04 12.17 -35.54
N LYS A 143 12.05 13.02 -35.76
CA LYS A 143 11.92 14.47 -35.57
C LYS A 143 11.10 15.15 -36.66
N GLU A 144 11.10 14.59 -37.87
CA GLU A 144 10.46 15.13 -39.07
C GLU A 144 9.03 14.64 -39.28
N ALA A 145 8.64 13.49 -38.72
CA ALA A 145 7.31 12.89 -38.80
C ALA A 145 6.13 13.78 -38.33
N LYS A 146 6.40 14.95 -37.74
CA LYS A 146 5.43 15.99 -37.37
C LYS A 146 5.17 17.02 -38.49
N PHE A 147 5.96 16.99 -39.56
CA PHE A 147 5.85 17.84 -40.74
C PHE A 147 5.12 17.09 -41.87
N PRO A 148 4.50 17.82 -42.84
CA PRO A 148 3.96 17.21 -44.06
C PRO A 148 5.02 16.39 -44.80
N ALA A 149 4.60 15.34 -45.51
CA ALA A 149 5.51 14.40 -46.18
C ALA A 149 6.45 15.07 -47.19
N GLU A 150 6.00 16.17 -47.81
CA GLU A 150 6.74 17.00 -48.77
C GLU A 150 7.90 17.79 -48.11
N ALA A 151 7.96 17.84 -46.78
CA ALA A 151 8.96 18.54 -45.99
C ALA A 151 9.86 17.59 -45.16
N GLN A 152 9.73 16.27 -45.34
CA GLN A 152 10.59 15.27 -44.70
C GLN A 152 11.80 14.98 -45.60
N SER A 153 12.99 14.93 -45.01
CA SER A 153 14.26 14.66 -45.73
C SER A 153 14.54 13.16 -45.84
N VAL A 154 13.97 12.35 -44.96
CA VAL A 154 14.08 10.88 -44.96
C VAL A 154 12.78 10.26 -45.47
N SER A 155 12.84 9.50 -46.58
CA SER A 155 11.65 8.84 -47.14
C SER A 155 11.31 7.51 -46.44
N TRP A 156 10.08 7.04 -46.64
CA TRP A 156 9.60 5.74 -46.16
C TRP A 156 10.51 4.59 -46.61
N GLU A 157 10.96 4.60 -47.87
CA GLU A 157 11.77 3.54 -48.46
C GLU A 157 13.13 3.42 -47.78
N VAL A 158 13.73 4.55 -47.34
CA VAL A 158 15.00 4.59 -46.62
C VAL A 158 14.85 3.91 -45.25
N ILE A 159 13.79 4.25 -44.50
CA ILE A 159 13.55 3.65 -43.18
C ILE A 159 13.13 2.18 -43.30
N ARG A 160 12.32 1.80 -44.29
CA ARG A 160 12.02 0.39 -44.56
C ARG A 160 13.31 -0.38 -44.86
N ASP A 161 14.16 0.11 -45.77
CA ASP A 161 15.43 -0.54 -46.12
C ASP A 161 16.38 -0.65 -44.91
N MET A 162 16.39 0.32 -44.01
CA MET A 162 17.17 0.25 -42.75
C MET A 162 16.75 -0.95 -41.89
N PHE A 163 15.45 -1.18 -41.69
CA PHE A 163 14.99 -2.35 -40.94
C PHE A 163 15.10 -3.66 -41.74
N GLU A 164 14.69 -3.65 -43.01
CA GLU A 164 14.54 -4.84 -43.89
C GLU A 164 15.88 -5.39 -44.41
N LYS A 165 16.81 -4.52 -44.81
CA LYS A 165 18.08 -4.91 -45.46
C LYS A 165 19.28 -4.74 -44.54
N TYR A 166 19.26 -3.71 -43.70
CA TYR A 166 20.37 -3.36 -42.80
C TYR A 166 20.14 -3.80 -41.34
N LEU A 167 19.04 -4.53 -41.12
CA LEU A 167 18.65 -5.18 -39.87
C LEU A 167 18.62 -4.21 -38.67
N PHE A 168 18.18 -2.97 -38.89
CA PHE A 168 18.20 -1.93 -37.87
C PHE A 168 17.42 -2.30 -36.61
N ILE A 169 18.11 -2.26 -35.48
CA ILE A 169 17.56 -2.28 -34.13
C ILE A 169 18.59 -1.62 -33.17
N PRO A 170 18.16 -0.89 -32.11
CA PRO A 170 19.04 -0.44 -31.05
C PRO A 170 19.59 -1.63 -30.27
N PHE A 171 20.89 -1.62 -29.95
CA PHE A 171 21.62 -2.86 -29.61
C PHE A 171 21.99 -3.02 -28.12
N CYS A 172 21.63 -2.08 -27.26
CA CYS A 172 21.75 -2.24 -25.80
C CYS A 172 20.82 -1.30 -25.03
N GLN A 173 20.48 -1.64 -23.79
CA GLN A 173 19.66 -0.80 -22.90
C GLN A 173 20.18 0.63 -22.66
N ARG A 174 21.46 0.91 -22.95
CA ARG A 174 22.09 2.24 -22.81
C ARG A 174 22.01 3.09 -24.09
N ASP A 175 21.49 2.52 -25.18
CA ASP A 175 21.30 3.19 -26.46
C ASP A 175 20.13 4.19 -26.37
N PRO A 176 20.34 5.48 -26.71
CA PRO A 176 19.25 6.47 -26.70
C PRO A 176 18.12 6.17 -27.68
N LEU A 177 18.31 5.24 -28.61
CA LEU A 177 17.30 4.82 -29.58
C LEU A 177 16.37 3.72 -29.05
N MET A 178 16.71 2.98 -27.99
CA MET A 178 15.80 2.01 -27.34
C MET A 178 14.47 2.65 -26.91
N VAL A 179 14.53 3.90 -26.46
CA VAL A 179 13.35 4.70 -26.04
C VAL A 179 12.57 5.25 -27.24
N GLN A 180 13.22 5.35 -28.40
CA GLN A 180 12.68 5.95 -29.62
C GLN A 180 12.13 4.90 -30.59
N LEU A 181 12.55 3.63 -30.50
CA LEU A 181 12.00 2.56 -31.32
C LEU A 181 10.47 2.40 -31.18
N PRO A 182 9.88 2.38 -29.97
CA PRO A 182 8.42 2.39 -29.83
C PRO A 182 7.75 3.65 -30.42
N LEU A 183 8.42 4.80 -30.40
CA LEU A 183 7.87 6.03 -31.00
C LEU A 183 7.72 5.89 -32.52
N VAL A 184 8.61 5.16 -33.19
CA VAL A 184 8.49 4.93 -34.64
C VAL A 184 7.26 4.10 -34.98
N LEU A 185 6.86 3.17 -34.12
CA LEU A 185 5.66 2.33 -34.32
C LEU A 185 4.36 3.11 -34.09
N ALA A 186 4.38 4.16 -33.26
CA ALA A 186 3.28 5.10 -33.10
C ALA A 186 3.13 6.05 -34.31
N ILE A 187 4.24 6.35 -34.99
CA ILE A 187 4.28 7.16 -36.21
C ILE A 187 3.88 6.33 -37.44
N GLU A 188 4.50 5.16 -37.59
CA GLU A 188 4.47 4.32 -38.79
C GLU A 188 4.33 2.84 -38.40
N PRO A 189 3.09 2.34 -38.26
CA PRO A 189 2.79 0.95 -37.90
C PRO A 189 3.48 -0.11 -38.74
N ARG A 190 3.72 0.18 -40.03
CA ARG A 190 4.22 -0.80 -41.02
C ARG A 190 5.65 -1.26 -40.76
N LEU A 191 6.34 -0.66 -39.79
CA LEU A 191 7.67 -1.10 -39.33
C LEU A 191 7.61 -2.27 -38.33
N LEU A 192 6.46 -2.56 -37.71
CA LEU A 192 6.35 -3.60 -36.69
C LEU A 192 6.84 -4.99 -37.16
N PRO A 193 6.44 -5.52 -38.34
CA PRO A 193 6.92 -6.84 -38.79
C PRO A 193 8.43 -6.89 -39.00
N TYR A 194 9.04 -5.80 -39.47
CA TYR A 194 10.47 -5.71 -39.70
C TYR A 194 11.24 -5.55 -38.39
N ALA A 195 10.70 -4.81 -37.41
CA ALA A 195 11.26 -4.73 -36.07
C ALA A 195 11.24 -6.11 -35.38
N VAL A 196 10.12 -6.83 -35.43
CA VAL A 196 9.97 -8.19 -34.88
C VAL A 196 10.91 -9.19 -35.58
N ALA A 197 11.08 -9.08 -36.90
CA ALA A 197 12.07 -9.88 -37.64
C ALA A 197 13.53 -9.61 -37.19
N ASN A 198 13.81 -8.39 -36.73
CA ASN A 198 15.09 -8.00 -36.10
C ASN A 198 15.17 -8.33 -34.59
N GLY A 199 14.20 -9.08 -34.06
CA GLY A 199 14.16 -9.53 -32.66
C GLY A 199 13.50 -8.56 -31.67
N PHE A 200 12.83 -7.50 -32.13
CA PHE A 200 12.07 -6.64 -31.23
C PHE A 200 10.85 -7.38 -30.66
N GLU A 201 10.81 -7.54 -29.34
CA GLU A 201 9.70 -8.16 -28.61
C GLU A 201 8.78 -7.08 -28.03
N MET A 202 7.47 -7.19 -28.27
CA MET A 202 6.47 -6.20 -27.84
C MET A 202 5.88 -6.59 -26.49
N ASP A 203 6.38 -6.00 -25.40
CA ASP A 203 5.76 -6.14 -24.08
C ASP A 203 4.48 -5.30 -23.92
N GLU A 204 3.69 -5.59 -22.88
CA GLU A 204 2.42 -4.89 -22.60
C GLU A 204 2.58 -3.38 -22.37
N LYS A 205 3.74 -2.95 -21.89
CA LYS A 205 4.06 -1.57 -21.54
C LYS A 205 4.50 -0.78 -22.78
N TYR A 206 5.26 -1.39 -23.69
CA TYR A 206 5.54 -0.86 -25.02
C TYR A 206 4.26 -0.76 -25.85
N ARG A 207 3.38 -1.77 -25.83
CA ARG A 207 2.04 -1.71 -26.42
C ARG A 207 1.27 -0.48 -25.94
N ASP A 208 1.11 -0.33 -24.62
CA ASP A 208 0.43 0.82 -24.02
C ASP A 208 1.10 2.15 -24.40
N PHE A 209 2.44 2.24 -24.35
CA PHE A 209 3.18 3.46 -24.71
C PHE A 209 3.06 3.84 -26.19
N VAL A 210 3.06 2.87 -27.11
CA VAL A 210 2.81 3.07 -28.55
C VAL A 210 1.43 3.68 -28.75
N PHE A 211 0.38 3.10 -28.14
CA PHE A 211 -0.97 3.66 -28.26
C PHE A 211 -1.10 5.02 -27.57
N ARG A 212 -0.49 5.23 -26.39
CA ARG A 212 -0.43 6.56 -25.75
C ARG A 212 0.12 7.61 -26.71
N LYS A 213 1.18 7.28 -27.44
CA LYS A 213 1.82 8.18 -28.41
C LYS A 213 1.06 8.34 -29.71
N MET A 214 0.28 7.35 -30.16
CA MET A 214 -0.69 7.57 -31.24
C MET A 214 -1.77 8.59 -30.86
N PHE A 215 -2.32 8.48 -29.65
CA PHE A 215 -3.32 9.42 -29.14
C PHE A 215 -2.72 10.78 -28.69
N GLU A 216 -1.42 11.02 -28.81
CA GLU A 216 -0.78 12.27 -28.37
C GLU A 216 -1.25 13.48 -29.21
N LYS A 217 -1.61 14.56 -28.52
CA LYS A 217 -2.20 15.75 -29.13
C LYS A 217 -1.24 16.47 -30.11
N LYS A 218 -1.45 16.29 -31.41
CA LYS A 218 -0.82 17.14 -32.44
C LYS A 218 -1.50 18.51 -32.50
N THR A 219 -0.72 19.59 -32.60
CA THR A 219 -1.22 20.98 -32.66
C THR A 219 -1.30 21.56 -34.08
N SER A 220 -0.67 20.90 -35.05
CA SER A 220 -0.58 21.34 -36.45
C SER A 220 -1.70 20.82 -37.36
N THR A 221 -2.41 19.76 -36.95
CA THR A 221 -3.33 19.00 -37.81
C THR A 221 -4.80 19.30 -37.45
N PRO A 222 -5.71 19.50 -38.42
CA PRO A 222 -7.14 19.68 -38.15
C PRO A 222 -7.75 18.49 -37.40
N ILE A 223 -8.57 18.77 -36.38
CA ILE A 223 -9.14 17.77 -35.46
C ILE A 223 -9.79 16.55 -36.17
N PRO A 224 -10.58 16.69 -37.25
CA PRO A 224 -11.16 15.53 -37.94
C PRO A 224 -10.08 14.65 -38.60
N ALA A 225 -9.20 15.26 -39.41
CA ALA A 225 -8.15 14.54 -40.12
C ALA A 225 -7.18 13.81 -39.17
N HIS A 226 -6.85 14.43 -38.03
CA HIS A 226 -6.04 13.80 -36.99
C HIS A 226 -6.78 12.64 -36.30
N ALA A 227 -8.10 12.71 -36.13
CA ALA A 227 -8.87 11.60 -35.57
C ALA A 227 -8.95 10.40 -36.54
N ASP A 228 -9.13 10.66 -37.83
CA ASP A 228 -9.11 9.64 -38.87
C ASP A 228 -7.71 9.01 -39.03
N GLU A 229 -6.63 9.81 -38.94
CA GLU A 229 -5.23 9.35 -38.88
C GLU A 229 -5.00 8.37 -37.72
N ILE A 230 -5.38 8.75 -36.49
CA ILE A 230 -5.25 7.88 -35.31
C ILE A 230 -6.03 6.58 -35.50
N ALA A 231 -7.26 6.66 -35.98
CA ALA A 231 -8.10 5.48 -36.19
C ALA A 231 -7.59 4.57 -37.32
N ALA A 232 -6.88 5.11 -38.32
CA ALA A 232 -6.20 4.31 -39.34
C ALA A 232 -4.95 3.62 -38.77
N ASN A 233 -4.09 4.35 -38.05
CA ASN A 233 -2.85 3.81 -37.48
C ASN A 233 -3.11 2.72 -36.44
N VAL A 234 -4.16 2.87 -35.60
CA VAL A 234 -4.58 1.83 -34.64
C VAL A 234 -5.00 0.56 -35.38
N ARG A 235 -5.86 0.66 -36.40
CA ARG A 235 -6.31 -0.51 -37.18
C ARG A 235 -5.16 -1.22 -37.88
N GLU A 236 -4.21 -0.48 -38.42
CA GLU A 236 -3.05 -1.08 -39.09
C GLU A 236 -2.17 -1.84 -38.11
N LEU A 237 -1.94 -1.35 -36.88
CA LEU A 237 -1.27 -2.14 -35.84
C LEU A 237 -2.04 -3.42 -35.50
N CYS A 238 -3.34 -3.32 -35.21
CA CYS A 238 -4.20 -4.48 -34.88
C CYS A 238 -4.28 -5.50 -36.04
N ARG A 239 -4.03 -5.07 -37.28
CA ARG A 239 -3.99 -5.92 -38.49
C ARG A 239 -2.61 -6.55 -38.73
N LEU A 240 -1.55 -5.96 -38.20
CA LEU A 240 -0.16 -6.44 -38.32
C LEU A 240 0.20 -7.42 -37.20
N ASP A 241 -0.37 -7.24 -36.00
CA ASP A 241 -0.15 -8.10 -34.84
C ASP A 241 -1.41 -8.17 -33.96
N SER A 242 -1.88 -9.39 -33.66
CA SER A 242 -3.05 -9.64 -32.80
C SER A 242 -2.83 -9.30 -31.32
N HIS A 243 -1.58 -9.15 -30.86
CA HIS A 243 -1.26 -8.67 -29.51
C HIS A 243 -1.37 -7.14 -29.38
N MET A 244 -1.43 -6.42 -30.51
CA MET A 244 -1.61 -4.97 -30.53
C MET A 244 -3.09 -4.61 -30.50
N PHE A 245 -3.57 -4.13 -29.36
CA PHE A 245 -4.90 -3.56 -29.18
C PHE A 245 -4.87 -2.42 -28.15
N VAL A 246 -5.79 -1.45 -28.30
CA VAL A 246 -5.96 -0.36 -27.33
C VAL A 246 -6.51 -0.93 -26.03
N THR A 247 -5.78 -0.79 -24.92
CA THR A 247 -6.18 -1.26 -23.59
C THR A 247 -7.22 -0.34 -22.93
N ARG A 248 -7.93 -0.86 -21.92
CA ARG A 248 -8.80 -0.07 -21.04
C ARG A 248 -8.00 1.02 -20.31
N THR A 249 -6.72 0.76 -20.02
CA THR A 249 -5.77 1.73 -19.48
C THR A 249 -5.68 2.98 -20.36
N VAL A 250 -5.22 2.82 -21.62
CA VAL A 250 -5.00 3.95 -22.53
C VAL A 250 -6.33 4.60 -22.95
N ALA A 251 -7.38 3.82 -23.16
CA ALA A 251 -8.71 4.37 -23.47
C ALA A 251 -9.29 5.21 -22.31
N ALA A 252 -9.04 4.85 -21.04
CA ALA A 252 -9.41 5.66 -19.89
C ALA A 252 -8.59 6.96 -19.85
N GLU A 253 -7.28 6.89 -20.05
CA GLU A 253 -6.38 8.05 -20.12
C GLU A 253 -6.82 9.06 -21.20
N VAL A 254 -7.28 8.59 -22.37
CA VAL A 254 -7.85 9.40 -23.45
C VAL A 254 -9.21 10.00 -23.05
N CYS A 255 -10.09 9.24 -22.39
CA CYS A 255 -11.38 9.76 -21.92
C CYS A 255 -11.21 10.92 -20.92
N LEU A 256 -10.16 10.89 -20.09
CA LEU A 256 -9.83 11.98 -19.16
C LEU A 256 -9.31 13.24 -19.86
N GLU A 257 -8.94 13.16 -21.14
CA GLU A 257 -8.53 14.30 -21.97
C GLU A 257 -9.62 14.78 -22.95
N VAL A 258 -10.88 14.34 -22.82
CA VAL A 258 -12.01 14.74 -23.69
C VAL A 258 -12.15 16.24 -23.96
N LYS A 259 -11.71 17.12 -23.04
CA LYS A 259 -11.72 18.59 -23.20
C LYS A 259 -10.39 19.21 -23.63
N THR A 260 -9.28 18.47 -23.57
CA THR A 260 -7.95 18.94 -23.97
C THR A 260 -7.50 18.37 -25.31
N ASN A 261 -7.98 17.19 -25.68
CA ASN A 261 -7.56 16.40 -26.84
C ASN A 261 -8.78 15.78 -27.56
N GLU A 262 -9.61 16.65 -28.16
CA GLU A 262 -10.85 16.23 -28.84
C GLU A 262 -10.63 15.28 -30.02
N ALA A 263 -9.45 15.32 -30.66
CA ALA A 263 -9.09 14.44 -31.77
C ALA A 263 -8.93 12.97 -31.30
N ALA A 264 -8.14 12.75 -30.25
CA ALA A 264 -7.96 11.41 -29.68
C ALA A 264 -9.28 10.80 -29.19
N TYR A 265 -10.11 11.59 -28.50
CA TYR A 265 -11.42 11.14 -28.03
C TYR A 265 -12.42 10.88 -29.18
N ARG A 266 -12.32 11.65 -30.28
CA ARG A 266 -13.09 11.40 -31.51
C ARG A 266 -12.66 10.08 -32.18
N ALA A 267 -11.36 9.82 -32.27
CA ALA A 267 -10.82 8.56 -32.80
C ALA A 267 -11.23 7.36 -31.94
N LEU A 268 -11.18 7.48 -30.61
CA LEU A 268 -11.62 6.43 -29.68
C LEU A 268 -13.10 6.08 -29.88
N LYS A 269 -13.98 7.09 -30.00
CA LYS A 269 -15.40 6.89 -30.34
C LYS A 269 -15.66 6.44 -31.78
N GLN A 270 -14.67 6.51 -32.67
CA GLN A 270 -14.75 5.99 -34.04
C GLN A 270 -14.42 4.50 -34.04
N LEU A 271 -13.36 4.09 -33.34
CA LEU A 271 -12.94 2.70 -33.13
C LEU A 271 -14.01 1.87 -32.42
N ASP A 272 -14.65 2.42 -31.36
CA ASP A 272 -15.79 1.82 -30.66
C ASP A 272 -16.95 1.49 -31.62
N ARG A 273 -17.31 2.44 -32.51
CA ARG A 273 -18.40 2.29 -33.48
C ARG A 273 -18.12 1.28 -34.59
N THR A 274 -16.86 1.07 -34.95
CA THR A 274 -16.45 0.08 -35.95
C THR A 274 -16.11 -1.28 -35.34
N GLY A 275 -16.13 -1.41 -34.01
CA GLY A 275 -15.84 -2.67 -33.31
C GLY A 275 -14.35 -3.00 -33.20
N ASP A 276 -13.46 -2.02 -33.37
CA ASP A 276 -12.00 -2.20 -33.30
C ASP A 276 -11.46 -2.22 -31.85
N LEU A 277 -12.32 -1.99 -30.85
CA LEU A 277 -11.97 -2.08 -29.43
C LEU A 277 -12.37 -3.43 -28.84
N PRO A 278 -11.52 -4.09 -28.03
CA PRO A 278 -11.84 -5.36 -27.37
C PRO A 278 -12.82 -5.23 -26.17
N PHE A 279 -13.40 -4.04 -25.97
CA PHE A 279 -14.37 -3.75 -24.91
C PHE A 279 -15.34 -2.64 -25.35
N SER A 280 -16.51 -2.61 -24.71
CA SER A 280 -17.48 -1.51 -24.81
C SER A 280 -16.93 -0.23 -24.19
N LEU A 281 -16.86 0.85 -24.97
CA LEU A 281 -16.44 2.16 -24.46
C LEU A 281 -17.43 2.74 -23.44
N ALA A 282 -18.72 2.40 -23.54
CA ALA A 282 -19.73 2.81 -22.58
C ALA A 282 -19.47 2.22 -21.18
N ASP A 283 -19.13 0.94 -21.09
CA ASP A 283 -18.83 0.28 -19.81
C ASP A 283 -17.50 0.78 -19.22
N LEU A 284 -16.50 1.03 -20.07
CA LEU A 284 -15.28 1.71 -19.66
C LEU A 284 -15.57 3.09 -19.07
N VAL A 285 -16.42 3.90 -19.73
CA VAL A 285 -16.77 5.25 -19.26
C VAL A 285 -17.57 5.20 -17.95
N GLN A 286 -18.44 4.19 -17.74
CA GLN A 286 -19.03 3.97 -16.41
C GLN A 286 -17.94 3.78 -15.36
N ASP A 287 -17.03 2.84 -15.54
CA ASP A 287 -16.01 2.52 -14.54
C ASP A 287 -15.04 3.68 -14.30
N VAL A 288 -14.67 4.45 -15.33
CA VAL A 288 -13.89 5.70 -15.18
C VAL A 288 -14.62 6.71 -14.30
N ILE A 289 -15.93 6.92 -14.48
CA ILE A 289 -16.71 7.83 -13.64
C ILE A 289 -16.77 7.33 -12.17
N LYS A 290 -16.85 6.01 -11.95
CA LYS A 290 -16.86 5.39 -10.60
C LYS A 290 -15.60 5.70 -9.80
N LEU A 291 -14.43 5.82 -10.45
CA LEU A 291 -13.15 6.15 -9.77
C LEU A 291 -13.24 7.47 -8.98
N PHE A 292 -13.96 8.46 -9.52
CA PHE A 292 -14.03 9.81 -8.95
C PHE A 292 -14.90 9.90 -7.68
N VAL A 293 -15.72 8.90 -7.36
CA VAL A 293 -16.50 8.84 -6.11
C VAL A 293 -15.62 8.98 -4.86
N LYS A 294 -14.35 8.55 -4.94
CA LYS A 294 -13.37 8.61 -3.84
C LYS A 294 -12.18 9.56 -4.10
N ALA A 295 -12.13 10.27 -5.22
CA ALA A 295 -10.99 11.10 -5.62
C ALA A 295 -11.31 12.60 -5.53
N ARG A 296 -10.45 13.36 -4.84
CA ARG A 296 -10.58 14.82 -4.65
C ARG A 296 -10.71 15.60 -5.96
N ALA A 297 -10.16 15.07 -7.05
CA ALA A 297 -10.31 15.63 -8.39
C ALA A 297 -11.76 16.01 -8.76
N ILE A 298 -12.76 15.30 -8.22
CA ILE A 298 -14.19 15.52 -8.50
C ILE A 298 -14.70 16.91 -8.12
N THR A 299 -14.04 17.61 -7.17
CA THR A 299 -14.45 18.97 -6.77
C THR A 299 -14.03 20.04 -7.79
N THR A 300 -13.09 19.72 -8.68
CA THR A 300 -12.51 20.71 -9.61
C THR A 300 -13.41 20.94 -10.82
N ALA A 301 -13.44 22.19 -11.30
CA ALA A 301 -14.19 22.55 -12.49
C ALA A 301 -13.76 21.77 -13.76
N ALA A 302 -12.46 21.48 -13.92
CA ALA A 302 -11.94 20.73 -15.06
C ALA A 302 -12.48 19.28 -15.09
N THR A 303 -12.30 18.53 -14.00
CA THR A 303 -12.87 17.17 -13.87
C THR A 303 -14.40 17.19 -14.00
N THR A 304 -15.07 18.19 -13.42
CA THR A 304 -16.53 18.35 -13.56
C THR A 304 -16.97 18.50 -15.02
N GLN A 305 -16.21 19.23 -15.85
CA GLN A 305 -16.48 19.36 -17.29
C GLN A 305 -16.18 18.07 -18.07
N ILE A 306 -15.11 17.36 -17.72
CA ILE A 306 -14.76 16.04 -18.28
C ILE A 306 -15.87 15.02 -17.98
N LEU A 307 -16.21 14.81 -16.71
CA LEU A 307 -17.24 13.85 -16.29
C LEU A 307 -18.63 14.24 -16.82
N THR A 308 -18.95 15.54 -16.92
CA THR A 308 -20.18 15.99 -17.60
C THR A 308 -20.18 15.56 -19.07
N GLN A 309 -19.08 15.75 -19.82
CA GLN A 309 -19.06 15.37 -21.24
C GLN A 309 -19.15 13.86 -21.42
N LEU A 310 -18.37 13.09 -20.66
CA LEU A 310 -18.41 11.63 -20.71
C LEU A 310 -19.81 11.09 -20.36
N TYR A 311 -20.47 11.64 -19.34
CA TYR A 311 -21.83 11.24 -18.98
C TYR A 311 -22.87 11.66 -20.03
N THR A 312 -22.72 12.84 -20.65
CA THR A 312 -23.67 13.33 -21.67
C THR A 312 -23.50 12.66 -23.04
N ASP A 313 -22.31 12.16 -23.36
CA ASP A 313 -22.04 11.42 -24.59
C ASP A 313 -22.62 9.98 -24.58
N PHE A 314 -22.77 9.37 -23.40
CA PHE A 314 -23.15 7.95 -23.27
C PHE A 314 -24.45 7.67 -22.49
N PHE A 315 -24.88 8.53 -21.55
CA PHE A 315 -25.98 8.20 -20.62
C PHE A 315 -27.08 9.26 -20.48
N ALA A 316 -26.81 10.54 -20.81
CA ALA A 316 -27.84 11.57 -20.68
C ALA A 316 -28.93 11.43 -21.77
N PRO A 317 -30.23 11.58 -21.43
CA PRO A 317 -31.30 11.55 -22.41
C PRO A 317 -31.21 12.75 -23.35
N SER A 318 -31.24 12.51 -24.67
CA SER A 318 -31.17 13.59 -25.68
C SER A 318 -32.37 14.54 -25.53
N PRO A 319 -32.15 15.87 -25.42
CA PRO A 319 -33.23 16.83 -25.14
C PRO A 319 -34.20 17.04 -26.31
N THR A 320 -33.95 16.43 -27.47
CA THR A 320 -34.78 16.56 -28.69
C THR A 320 -35.68 15.36 -28.98
N SER A 321 -35.54 14.25 -28.25
CA SER A 321 -36.20 12.98 -28.59
C SER A 321 -37.48 12.69 -27.78
N THR A 322 -38.44 13.63 -27.75
CA THR A 322 -39.83 13.33 -27.35
C THR A 322 -40.68 12.78 -28.50
N THR A 323 -40.22 12.86 -29.76
CA THR A 323 -40.84 12.17 -30.90
C THR A 323 -39.76 11.59 -31.82
N SER A 324 -39.83 10.27 -32.06
CA SER A 324 -39.25 9.55 -33.22
C SER A 324 -37.79 9.84 -33.66
N VAL A 325 -36.79 9.70 -32.77
CA VAL A 325 -35.39 9.46 -33.19
C VAL A 325 -34.72 8.37 -32.33
N SER A 326 -35.17 7.12 -32.47
CA SER A 326 -34.38 5.95 -32.03
C SER A 326 -33.56 5.43 -33.20
N SER A 327 -32.45 6.11 -33.52
CA SER A 327 -31.54 5.74 -34.60
C SER A 327 -30.09 5.53 -34.15
N TYR A 328 -29.68 6.13 -33.02
CA TYR A 328 -28.32 5.99 -32.48
C TYR A 328 -28.06 4.69 -31.71
N LEU A 329 -29.12 3.94 -31.35
CA LEU A 329 -29.02 2.60 -30.76
C LEU A 329 -29.62 1.49 -31.64
N ALA A 330 -30.30 1.83 -32.74
CA ALA A 330 -31.09 0.85 -33.52
C ALA A 330 -30.26 -0.26 -34.20
N SER A 331 -28.96 -0.05 -34.38
CA SER A 331 -28.02 -1.05 -34.91
C SER A 331 -27.38 -1.94 -33.83
N SER A 332 -27.54 -1.62 -32.54
CA SER A 332 -27.08 -2.46 -31.43
C SER A 332 -28.25 -3.17 -30.76
N ARG A 333 -28.16 -4.49 -30.58
CA ARG A 333 -29.19 -5.28 -29.88
C ARG A 333 -29.11 -5.19 -28.34
N THR A 334 -28.35 -4.25 -27.81
CA THR A 334 -28.19 -4.05 -26.36
C THR A 334 -29.40 -3.33 -25.75
N PRO A 335 -29.96 -3.81 -24.62
CA PRO A 335 -30.97 -3.05 -23.86
C PRO A 335 -30.38 -1.73 -23.32
N PRO A 336 -31.21 -0.75 -22.91
CA PRO A 336 -30.72 0.47 -22.28
C PRO A 336 -29.85 0.13 -21.06
N ILE A 337 -28.58 0.54 -21.09
CA ILE A 337 -27.61 0.20 -20.05
C ILE A 337 -28.04 0.86 -18.74
N ALA A 338 -28.31 0.04 -17.72
CA ALA A 338 -28.66 0.53 -16.39
C ALA A 338 -27.50 1.36 -15.82
N ILE A 339 -27.80 2.59 -15.40
CA ILE A 339 -26.79 3.50 -14.85
C ILE A 339 -26.43 3.02 -13.44
N ASP A 340 -25.19 2.61 -13.25
CA ASP A 340 -24.65 2.18 -11.95
C ASP A 340 -24.89 3.26 -10.87
N PRO A 341 -25.44 2.92 -9.68
CA PRO A 341 -25.65 3.87 -8.59
C PRO A 341 -24.39 4.66 -8.18
N ALA A 342 -23.18 4.11 -8.36
CA ALA A 342 -21.93 4.80 -8.14
C ALA A 342 -21.62 5.87 -9.23
N VAL A 343 -22.00 5.62 -10.49
CA VAL A 343 -21.96 6.64 -11.56
C VAL A 343 -22.95 7.76 -11.25
N ARG A 344 -24.19 7.42 -10.87
CA ARG A 344 -25.19 8.41 -10.43
C ARG A 344 -24.68 9.26 -9.25
N ARG A 345 -24.08 8.61 -8.25
CA ARG A 345 -23.46 9.26 -7.09
C ARG A 345 -22.31 10.19 -7.48
N ALA A 346 -21.41 9.77 -8.38
CA ALA A 346 -20.34 10.63 -8.89
C ALA A 346 -20.92 11.90 -9.54
N MET A 347 -21.93 11.75 -10.41
CA MET A 347 -22.51 12.91 -11.10
C MET A 347 -23.22 13.88 -10.13
N TYR A 348 -23.89 13.39 -9.08
CA TYR A 348 -24.38 14.28 -8.01
C TYR A 348 -23.22 15.04 -7.30
N LEU A 349 -22.07 14.40 -7.08
CA LEU A 349 -20.92 15.06 -6.46
C LEU A 349 -20.34 16.18 -7.35
N THR A 350 -20.39 16.06 -8.68
CA THR A 350 -20.04 17.17 -9.59
C THR A 350 -20.94 18.40 -9.47
N VAL A 351 -22.08 18.29 -8.77
CA VAL A 351 -23.01 19.40 -8.48
C VAL A 351 -22.87 19.88 -7.03
N PHE A 352 -22.84 18.97 -6.06
CA PHE A 352 -22.85 19.31 -4.63
C PHE A 352 -21.47 19.46 -3.97
N ALA A 353 -20.40 18.99 -4.62
CA ALA A 353 -19.00 19.16 -4.17
C ALA A 353 -18.19 20.09 -5.08
N ALA A 354 -18.84 20.80 -6.02
CA ALA A 354 -18.19 21.73 -6.94
C ALA A 354 -17.51 22.92 -6.24
N ASP A 355 -16.33 23.28 -6.72
CA ASP A 355 -15.59 24.48 -6.34
C ASP A 355 -15.28 25.33 -7.60
N PRO A 356 -15.80 26.58 -7.71
CA PRO A 356 -16.64 27.28 -6.74
C PRO A 356 -18.06 26.67 -6.59
N PRO A 357 -18.71 26.81 -5.41
CA PRO A 357 -20.03 26.25 -5.17
C PRO A 357 -21.13 26.80 -6.09
N ILE A 358 -21.96 25.90 -6.63
CA ILE A 358 -23.13 26.25 -7.44
C ILE A 358 -24.19 26.93 -6.57
N ALA A 359 -24.77 28.04 -7.05
CA ALA A 359 -25.86 28.74 -6.38
C ALA A 359 -27.10 27.84 -6.25
N GLY A 360 -27.76 27.84 -5.09
CA GLY A 360 -28.87 26.90 -4.78
C GLY A 360 -30.02 26.91 -5.79
N SER A 361 -30.31 28.06 -6.40
CA SER A 361 -31.31 28.21 -7.47
C SER A 361 -30.95 27.51 -8.79
N ALA A 362 -29.66 27.29 -9.06
CA ALA A 362 -29.15 26.65 -10.27
C ALA A 362 -28.92 25.13 -10.13
N ILE A 363 -28.98 24.59 -8.91
CA ILE A 363 -28.81 23.14 -8.64
C ILE A 363 -29.90 22.34 -9.38
N ALA A 364 -31.16 22.75 -9.27
CA ALA A 364 -32.29 22.05 -9.90
C ALA A 364 -32.17 22.01 -11.44
N SER A 365 -31.82 23.14 -12.07
CA SER A 365 -31.62 23.19 -13.53
C SER A 365 -30.40 22.37 -13.96
N ARG A 366 -29.32 22.30 -13.16
CA ARG A 366 -28.16 21.46 -13.47
C ARG A 366 -28.46 19.97 -13.36
N LEU A 367 -29.21 19.54 -12.34
CA LEU A 367 -29.63 18.14 -12.21
C LEU A 367 -30.62 17.72 -13.29
N THR A 368 -31.53 18.62 -13.69
CA THR A 368 -32.45 18.39 -14.82
C THR A 368 -31.70 18.25 -16.14
N LEU A 369 -30.72 19.12 -16.42
CA LEU A 369 -29.86 19.04 -17.62
C LEU A 369 -29.08 17.72 -17.70
N LEU A 370 -28.70 17.15 -16.55
CA LEU A 370 -28.01 15.86 -16.46
C LEU A 370 -28.97 14.66 -16.39
N GLY A 371 -30.29 14.85 -16.42
CA GLY A 371 -31.25 13.74 -16.26
C GLY A 371 -31.24 13.07 -14.87
N LEU A 372 -30.67 13.72 -13.86
CA LEU A 372 -30.47 13.19 -12.49
C LEU A 372 -31.61 13.54 -11.52
N GLY A 373 -32.74 14.03 -12.02
CA GLY A 373 -33.88 14.45 -11.21
C GLY A 373 -35.12 13.58 -11.48
N PRO A 374 -35.92 13.23 -10.45
CA PRO A 374 -35.76 13.61 -9.05
C PRO A 374 -34.80 12.71 -8.24
N MET A 375 -34.25 13.25 -7.16
CA MET A 375 -33.32 12.56 -6.24
C MET A 375 -34.09 11.80 -5.15
N SER A 376 -33.58 10.66 -4.67
CA SER A 376 -34.16 9.97 -3.49
C SER A 376 -33.45 10.30 -2.17
N LEU A 377 -34.09 9.99 -1.02
CA LEU A 377 -33.48 10.19 0.31
C LEU A 377 -32.20 9.37 0.51
N LYS A 378 -32.06 8.23 -0.20
CA LYS A 378 -30.84 7.41 -0.20
C LYS A 378 -29.70 8.11 -0.92
N ASP A 379 -29.96 8.65 -2.11
CA ASP A 379 -28.99 9.47 -2.85
C ASP A 379 -28.53 10.68 -2.02
N ALA A 380 -29.47 11.35 -1.35
CA ALA A 380 -29.19 12.47 -0.46
C ALA A 380 -28.23 12.08 0.70
N ALA A 381 -28.46 10.94 1.34
CA ALA A 381 -27.58 10.43 2.40
C ALA A 381 -26.19 10.06 1.87
N ASP A 382 -26.13 9.46 0.68
CA ASP A 382 -24.90 9.03 0.03
C ASP A 382 -24.04 10.23 -0.46
N VAL A 383 -24.68 11.31 -0.94
CA VAL A 383 -24.01 12.57 -1.28
C VAL A 383 -23.49 13.26 -0.02
N LEU A 384 -24.30 13.35 1.03
CA LEU A 384 -23.90 14.00 2.29
C LEU A 384 -22.82 13.23 3.07
N THR A 385 -22.66 11.92 2.84
CA THR A 385 -21.58 11.12 3.45
C THR A 385 -20.28 11.13 2.65
N SER A 386 -20.31 11.44 1.35
CA SER A 386 -19.08 11.60 0.54
C SER A 386 -18.10 12.61 1.15
N ALA A 387 -16.82 12.25 1.24
CA ALA A 387 -15.77 13.02 1.93
C ALA A 387 -15.70 14.50 1.51
N PHE A 388 -16.04 14.81 0.26
CA PHE A 388 -15.86 16.13 -0.35
C PHE A 388 -17.04 17.10 -0.13
N VAL A 389 -18.21 16.63 0.34
CA VAL A 389 -19.38 17.48 0.61
C VAL A 389 -19.38 17.95 2.07
N GLU A 390 -18.98 19.19 2.33
CA GLU A 390 -18.98 19.76 3.69
C GLU A 390 -20.25 20.56 4.05
N LYS A 391 -21.00 21.03 3.06
CA LYS A 391 -22.11 21.98 3.22
C LYS A 391 -23.44 21.26 3.01
N PRO A 392 -24.19 20.87 4.08
CA PRO A 392 -25.46 20.18 3.90
C PRO A 392 -26.57 21.10 3.37
N ALA A 393 -26.57 22.40 3.74
CA ALA A 393 -27.68 23.32 3.51
C ALA A 393 -28.20 23.37 2.04
N PRO A 394 -27.36 23.47 0.98
CA PRO A 394 -27.85 23.54 -0.40
C PRO A 394 -28.63 22.29 -0.83
N LEU A 395 -28.29 21.11 -0.29
CA LEU A 395 -29.00 19.87 -0.58
C LEU A 395 -30.33 19.79 0.19
N PHE A 396 -30.36 20.24 1.45
CA PHE A 396 -31.63 20.37 2.20
C PHE A 396 -32.57 21.44 1.60
N GLU A 397 -32.03 22.50 1.00
CA GLU A 397 -32.81 23.51 0.26
C GLU A 397 -33.38 22.96 -1.05
N TYR A 398 -32.56 22.25 -1.83
CA TYR A 398 -32.99 21.57 -3.05
C TYR A 398 -34.14 20.58 -2.77
N LEU A 399 -33.97 19.67 -1.81
CA LEU A 399 -34.99 18.68 -1.41
C LEU A 399 -36.27 19.33 -0.86
N ARG A 400 -36.18 20.51 -0.23
CA ARG A 400 -37.34 21.27 0.26
C ARG A 400 -38.13 21.93 -0.88
N ARG A 401 -37.45 22.26 -1.98
CA ARG A 401 -38.02 22.97 -3.12
C ARG A 401 -38.60 22.01 -4.16
N GLU A 402 -37.81 21.05 -4.62
CA GLU A 402 -38.18 20.13 -5.72
C GLU A 402 -38.80 18.80 -5.23
N GLY A 403 -38.60 18.47 -3.95
CA GLY A 403 -39.06 17.22 -3.34
C GLY A 403 -38.10 16.04 -3.53
N VAL A 404 -38.63 14.82 -3.41
CA VAL A 404 -37.93 13.55 -3.67
C VAL A 404 -38.70 12.72 -4.69
N ALA A 405 -38.00 11.77 -5.33
CA ALA A 405 -38.61 10.71 -6.12
C ALA A 405 -39.65 9.93 -5.30
N ASP A 406 -40.82 9.65 -5.88
CA ASP A 406 -41.81 8.77 -5.27
C ASP A 406 -41.52 7.31 -5.62
N GLU A 407 -40.72 6.65 -4.79
CA GLU A 407 -40.36 5.22 -4.94
C GLU A 407 -41.57 4.27 -4.85
N SER A 408 -42.77 4.76 -4.50
CA SER A 408 -44.01 3.96 -4.51
C SER A 408 -44.72 3.90 -5.87
N ASN A 409 -44.37 4.77 -6.81
CA ASN A 409 -44.85 4.77 -8.20
C ASN A 409 -43.71 4.45 -9.16
N MET A 410 -43.47 3.16 -9.40
CA MET A 410 -42.67 2.70 -10.55
C MET A 410 -43.53 2.73 -11.81
N ASP A 411 -42.94 3.15 -12.94
CA ASP A 411 -43.57 2.96 -14.25
C ASP A 411 -43.34 1.53 -14.80
N GLU A 412 -44.02 1.18 -15.90
CA GLU A 412 -43.91 -0.15 -16.54
C GLU A 412 -42.50 -0.46 -17.06
N SER A 413 -41.63 0.55 -17.19
CA SER A 413 -40.21 0.40 -17.51
C SER A 413 -39.31 0.21 -16.27
N GLY A 414 -39.86 0.12 -15.07
CA GLY A 414 -39.10 -0.02 -13.82
C GLY A 414 -38.29 1.22 -13.45
N SER A 415 -38.64 2.38 -14.01
CA SER A 415 -38.06 3.67 -13.64
C SER A 415 -38.92 4.36 -12.58
N PRO A 416 -38.32 5.19 -11.70
CA PRO A 416 -39.06 5.99 -10.75
C PRO A 416 -39.89 7.05 -11.48
N SER A 417 -41.20 7.09 -11.23
CA SER A 417 -42.10 8.08 -11.81
C SER A 417 -41.61 9.51 -11.57
N LYS A 418 -41.84 10.39 -12.56
CA LYS A 418 -41.54 11.84 -12.47
C LYS A 418 -42.38 12.58 -11.42
N THR A 419 -43.32 11.91 -10.74
CA THR A 419 -44.08 12.46 -9.61
C THR A 419 -43.17 12.67 -8.40
N THR A 420 -42.96 13.92 -7.99
CA THR A 420 -42.19 14.24 -6.78
C THR A 420 -43.07 14.37 -5.54
N ARG A 421 -42.58 13.86 -4.42
CA ARG A 421 -43.22 13.98 -3.09
C ARG A 421 -42.52 15.07 -2.29
N LYS A 422 -43.28 15.91 -1.58
CA LYS A 422 -42.71 16.89 -0.64
C LYS A 422 -42.14 16.17 0.59
N VAL A 423 -40.86 16.40 0.89
CA VAL A 423 -40.18 15.85 2.06
C VAL A 423 -40.73 16.47 3.34
N THR A 424 -41.07 15.66 4.33
CA THR A 424 -41.56 16.14 5.63
C THR A 424 -40.41 16.56 6.56
N ASN A 425 -40.72 17.42 7.54
CA ASN A 425 -39.77 17.77 8.60
C ASN A 425 -39.34 16.57 9.48
N ALA A 426 -40.08 15.45 9.44
CA ALA A 426 -39.67 14.20 10.07
C ALA A 426 -38.58 13.49 9.25
N GLU A 427 -38.79 13.31 7.93
CA GLU A 427 -37.79 12.73 7.03
C GLU A 427 -36.49 13.54 6.99
N PHE A 428 -36.57 14.88 6.98
CA PHE A 428 -35.37 15.72 7.08
C PHE A 428 -34.58 15.48 8.37
N ARG A 429 -35.27 15.28 9.51
CA ARG A 429 -34.63 14.94 10.77
C ARG A 429 -33.97 13.56 10.72
N THR A 430 -34.69 12.54 10.22
CA THR A 430 -34.17 11.18 10.08
C THR A 430 -32.96 11.12 9.15
N LEU A 431 -32.99 11.86 8.03
CA LEU A 431 -31.86 12.01 7.11
C LEU A 431 -30.65 12.64 7.80
N ALA A 432 -30.85 13.74 8.55
CA ALA A 432 -29.77 14.39 9.30
C ALA A 432 -29.18 13.48 10.39
N GLU A 433 -30.00 12.70 11.06
CA GLU A 433 -29.59 11.74 12.11
C GLU A 433 -28.82 10.53 11.54
N ASP A 434 -29.28 9.92 10.46
CA ASP A 434 -28.59 8.82 9.76
C ASP A 434 -27.25 9.27 9.17
N VAL A 435 -27.25 10.37 8.42
CA VAL A 435 -26.01 10.97 7.88
C VAL A 435 -25.02 11.30 8.99
N ALA A 436 -25.48 11.81 10.13
CA ALA A 436 -24.61 12.10 11.26
C ALA A 436 -23.98 10.83 11.84
N VAL A 437 -24.75 9.76 12.06
CA VAL A 437 -24.23 8.47 12.54
C VAL A 437 -23.20 7.89 11.56
N ARG A 438 -23.51 7.84 10.26
CA ARG A 438 -22.56 7.37 9.22
C ARG A 438 -21.27 8.17 9.24
N CYS A 439 -21.37 9.50 9.34
CA CYS A 439 -20.22 10.41 9.39
C CYS A 439 -19.29 10.18 10.60
N LEU A 440 -19.72 9.54 11.70
CA LEU A 440 -18.84 9.24 12.84
C LEU A 440 -17.67 8.31 12.48
N THR A 441 -17.84 7.49 11.44
CA THR A 441 -16.82 6.55 10.94
C THR A 441 -15.85 7.16 9.91
N LEU A 442 -16.06 8.42 9.51
CA LEU A 442 -15.33 9.11 8.45
C LEU A 442 -14.52 10.27 9.02
N ASP A 443 -13.19 10.24 8.93
CA ASP A 443 -12.36 11.24 9.61
C ASP A 443 -12.66 12.68 9.16
N SER A 444 -12.74 12.97 7.87
CA SER A 444 -12.83 14.35 7.34
C SER A 444 -14.16 15.10 7.59
N LYS A 445 -15.10 14.55 8.37
CA LYS A 445 -16.50 15.02 8.45
C LYS A 445 -16.87 15.96 9.60
N GLY A 446 -15.93 16.41 10.44
CA GLY A 446 -16.23 17.21 11.63
C GLY A 446 -17.05 18.49 11.36
N LYS A 447 -16.75 19.22 10.28
CA LYS A 447 -17.54 20.40 9.84
C LYS A 447 -18.97 20.06 9.44
N THR A 448 -19.19 18.87 8.85
CA THR A 448 -20.53 18.43 8.42
C THR A 448 -21.37 18.11 9.64
N LEU A 449 -20.79 17.39 10.61
CA LEU A 449 -21.44 17.08 11.89
C LEU A 449 -21.80 18.35 12.68
N LYS A 450 -20.88 19.33 12.76
CA LYS A 450 -21.16 20.63 13.37
C LYS A 450 -22.42 21.27 12.76
N ARG A 451 -22.45 21.44 11.43
CA ARG A 451 -23.57 22.05 10.72
C ARG A 451 -24.88 21.27 10.89
N LEU A 452 -24.84 19.94 10.88
CA LEU A 452 -26.01 19.10 11.14
C LEU A 452 -26.53 19.25 12.58
N SER A 453 -25.65 19.37 13.58
CA SER A 453 -26.06 19.63 14.97
C SER A 453 -26.60 21.04 15.21
N GLU A 454 -26.12 22.03 14.45
CA GLU A 454 -26.64 23.40 14.44
C GLU A 454 -28.02 23.48 13.77
N MET A 455 -28.24 22.74 12.68
CA MET A 455 -29.53 22.67 11.97
C MET A 455 -30.58 21.82 12.69
N HIS A 456 -30.18 20.73 13.37
CA HIS A 456 -31.08 19.73 13.94
C HIS A 456 -30.59 19.29 15.33
N SER A 457 -31.16 19.88 16.39
CA SER A 457 -30.74 19.64 17.78
C SER A 457 -30.82 18.17 18.24
N THR A 458 -31.65 17.33 17.61
CA THR A 458 -31.76 15.90 17.90
C THR A 458 -30.54 15.09 17.41
N VAL A 459 -29.77 15.60 16.43
CA VAL A 459 -28.53 14.97 15.94
C VAL A 459 -27.53 14.76 17.09
N ARG A 460 -27.37 15.74 17.99
CA ARG A 460 -26.49 15.59 19.15
C ARG A 460 -26.92 14.42 20.05
N THR A 461 -28.24 14.26 20.24
CA THR A 461 -28.82 13.15 20.99
C THR A 461 -28.61 11.80 20.29
N LYS A 462 -28.72 11.75 18.95
CA LYS A 462 -28.48 10.53 18.17
C LYS A 462 -27.01 10.10 18.20
N ILE A 463 -26.08 11.05 18.12
CA ILE A 463 -24.63 10.78 18.26
C ILE A 463 -24.33 10.20 19.65
N VAL A 464 -24.89 10.76 20.73
CA VAL A 464 -24.77 10.20 22.09
C VAL A 464 -25.30 8.76 22.15
N GLN A 465 -26.44 8.48 21.52
CA GLN A 465 -27.05 7.14 21.49
C GLN A 465 -26.19 6.12 20.75
N SER A 466 -25.66 6.46 19.57
CA SER A 466 -24.85 5.55 18.74
C SER A 466 -23.48 5.30 19.37
N VAL A 467 -22.73 6.35 19.76
CA VAL A 467 -21.38 6.16 20.31
C VAL A 467 -21.40 5.33 21.60
N LEU A 468 -22.32 5.63 22.54
CA LEU A 468 -22.39 4.92 23.82
C LEU A 468 -23.24 3.63 23.77
N GLY A 469 -23.91 3.34 22.66
CA GLY A 469 -24.75 2.15 22.48
C GLY A 469 -24.14 1.09 21.57
N GLU A 470 -23.40 1.52 20.54
CA GLU A 470 -22.94 0.67 19.42
C GLU A 470 -21.41 0.66 19.29
N HIS A 471 -20.70 1.57 19.98
CA HIS A 471 -19.25 1.76 19.86
C HIS A 471 -18.50 1.77 21.22
N GLU A 472 -19.17 1.49 22.36
CA GLU A 472 -18.48 1.31 23.64
C GLU A 472 -17.64 0.02 23.62
N ILE A 473 -16.31 0.15 23.64
CA ILE A 473 -15.39 -1.01 23.67
C ILE A 473 -15.12 -1.44 25.12
N ARG A 474 -15.37 -2.73 25.39
CA ARG A 474 -15.09 -3.44 26.64
C ARG A 474 -13.96 -4.43 26.41
N LEU A 475 -13.06 -4.59 27.39
CA LEU A 475 -11.89 -5.48 27.27
C LEU A 475 -12.30 -6.94 27.01
N GLU A 476 -13.39 -7.39 27.62
CA GLU A 476 -14.01 -8.71 27.39
C GLU A 476 -14.28 -9.00 25.91
N HIS A 477 -14.72 -8.00 25.13
CA HIS A 477 -15.00 -8.14 23.71
C HIS A 477 -13.72 -8.23 22.86
N ILE A 478 -12.59 -7.71 23.34
CA ILE A 478 -11.28 -7.86 22.68
C ILE A 478 -10.71 -9.24 22.97
N SER A 479 -10.83 -9.72 24.22
CA SER A 479 -10.31 -11.02 24.65
C SER A 479 -10.89 -12.19 23.83
N LEU A 480 -12.20 -12.18 23.57
CA LEU A 480 -12.90 -13.20 22.76
C LEU A 480 -12.46 -13.26 21.29
N LEU A 481 -11.71 -12.27 20.79
CA LEU A 481 -11.22 -12.21 19.42
C LEU A 481 -9.70 -12.50 19.32
N GLY A 482 -9.00 -12.61 20.46
CA GLY A 482 -7.57 -12.89 20.52
C GLY A 482 -7.18 -14.37 20.46
N GLU A 483 -8.14 -15.29 20.56
CA GLU A 483 -7.89 -16.74 20.51
C GLU A 483 -7.78 -17.31 19.08
N VAL A 484 -8.14 -16.51 18.06
CA VAL A 484 -8.01 -16.87 16.65
C VAL A 484 -6.66 -16.32 16.12
N PRO A 485 -5.75 -17.16 15.57
CA PRO A 485 -4.47 -16.69 15.03
C PRO A 485 -4.62 -15.56 13.99
N ASP A 486 -5.59 -15.72 13.10
CA ASP A 486 -5.98 -14.81 12.01
C ASP A 486 -6.77 -13.56 12.47
N GLY A 487 -7.02 -13.41 13.77
CA GLY A 487 -7.91 -12.38 14.34
C GLY A 487 -7.20 -11.12 14.83
N GLN A 488 -5.98 -11.24 15.39
CA GLN A 488 -5.30 -10.13 16.07
C GLN A 488 -4.86 -9.00 15.11
N GLU A 489 -4.52 -9.33 13.87
CA GLU A 489 -4.14 -8.33 12.85
C GLU A 489 -5.37 -7.60 12.29
N ARG A 490 -6.52 -8.27 12.18
CA ARG A 490 -7.71 -7.74 11.50
C ARG A 490 -8.60 -6.81 12.32
N LEU A 491 -8.41 -6.70 13.65
CA LEU A 491 -9.25 -5.80 14.46
C LEU A 491 -8.96 -4.31 14.20
N LYS A 492 -9.79 -3.64 13.38
CA LYS A 492 -9.76 -2.18 13.13
C LYS A 492 -11.03 -1.53 13.69
N ALA A 493 -10.93 -0.77 14.78
CA ALA A 493 -12.07 -0.15 15.49
C ALA A 493 -12.83 0.85 14.58
N ARG A 494 -14.15 1.03 14.79
CA ARG A 494 -15.04 1.71 13.83
C ARG A 494 -14.87 3.24 13.74
N LEU A 495 -14.78 3.91 14.88
CA LEU A 495 -14.47 5.35 15.01
C LEU A 495 -12.95 5.60 14.90
N SER A 496 -12.54 6.86 14.79
CA SER A 496 -11.13 7.29 14.82
C SER A 496 -10.22 6.48 13.87
N ARG A 497 -10.59 6.39 12.59
CA ARG A 497 -9.81 5.71 11.55
C ARG A 497 -9.02 6.72 10.73
N SER A 498 -7.69 6.64 10.74
CA SER A 498 -6.85 7.46 9.84
C SER A 498 -7.11 7.14 8.36
N MET A 499 -7.58 8.12 7.59
CA MET A 499 -7.75 8.01 6.13
C MET A 499 -6.42 7.91 5.36
N GLY A 500 -5.30 8.21 6.03
CA GLY A 500 -3.93 8.01 5.53
C GLY A 500 -3.18 6.93 6.30
N GLY A 501 -3.89 5.97 6.90
CA GLY A 501 -3.29 4.88 7.67
C GLY A 501 -2.44 3.97 6.79
N PHE A 502 -1.12 4.19 6.82
CA PHE A 502 -0.12 3.29 6.26
C PHE A 502 -0.16 1.96 7.03
N VAL A 503 -0.84 0.95 6.47
CA VAL A 503 -0.49 -0.44 6.73
C VAL A 503 0.43 -0.85 5.59
N VAL A 504 1.63 -1.33 5.92
CA VAL A 504 2.51 -1.96 4.95
C VAL A 504 1.97 -3.37 4.75
N GLY A 505 1.09 -3.52 3.76
CA GLY A 505 0.27 -4.71 3.54
C GLY A 505 -1.23 -4.39 3.45
N GLU A 506 -1.96 -5.13 2.61
CA GLU A 506 -3.43 -5.13 2.46
C GLU A 506 -4.14 -3.77 2.22
N ASP A 507 -4.31 -3.41 0.93
CA ASP A 507 -5.66 -3.06 0.39
C ASP A 507 -5.72 -3.02 -1.18
N VAL A 508 -4.88 -3.83 -1.85
CA VAL A 508 -5.00 -4.23 -3.26
C VAL A 508 -4.48 -5.67 -3.37
N ASN A 509 -5.18 -6.57 -4.07
CA ASN A 509 -4.67 -7.91 -4.36
C ASN A 509 -3.41 -7.81 -5.23
N ILE A 510 -2.27 -8.17 -4.64
CA ILE A 510 -0.99 -8.50 -5.26
C ILE A 510 -0.50 -9.72 -4.49
N GLU A 511 -0.11 -10.77 -5.21
CA GLU A 511 0.20 -12.08 -4.61
C GLU A 511 1.51 -12.08 -3.81
N GLU A 512 1.67 -13.09 -2.96
CA GLU A 512 2.71 -13.16 -1.95
C GLU A 512 4.10 -13.35 -2.54
N GLY A 513 5.07 -12.59 -2.03
CA GLY A 513 6.50 -12.81 -2.23
C GLY A 513 7.21 -12.66 -0.88
N GLU A 514 7.89 -13.70 -0.43
CA GLU A 514 8.52 -13.73 0.90
C GLU A 514 9.61 -12.64 1.03
N PRO A 515 9.62 -11.86 2.13
CA PRO A 515 10.74 -10.98 2.44
C PRO A 515 11.93 -11.82 2.91
N ALA A 516 13.00 -11.84 2.12
CA ALA A 516 14.29 -12.39 2.54
C ALA A 516 14.84 -11.63 3.78
N ALA A 517 15.68 -12.32 4.56
CA ALA A 517 16.09 -11.85 5.88
C ALA A 517 16.86 -10.52 5.88
N GLU A 518 16.60 -9.71 6.91
CA GLU A 518 17.42 -8.55 7.25
C GLU A 518 18.77 -9.02 7.84
N GLU A 519 19.89 -8.61 7.24
CA GLU A 519 21.22 -8.77 7.84
C GLU A 519 21.54 -7.56 8.75
N GLU A 520 22.15 -7.82 9.92
CA GLU A 520 22.47 -6.79 10.92
C GLU A 520 23.74 -5.99 10.54
N ASP A 521 23.62 -4.66 10.49
CA ASP A 521 24.73 -3.74 10.12
C ASP A 521 25.73 -3.54 11.29
N GLY A 522 27.03 -3.42 10.97
CA GLY A 522 28.11 -3.96 11.81
C GLY A 522 29.46 -3.24 11.86
N ALA A 523 29.47 -1.91 12.00
CA ALA A 523 30.57 -1.07 12.53
C ALA A 523 31.97 -1.04 11.86
N GLU A 524 32.26 0.10 11.22
CA GLU A 524 33.55 0.84 11.17
C GLU A 524 34.92 0.10 11.26
N GLY A 525 35.52 -0.17 10.08
CA GLY A 525 36.61 0.69 9.59
C GLY A 525 38.09 0.33 9.84
N GLN A 526 38.84 0.17 8.74
CA GLN A 526 40.24 0.64 8.63
C GLN A 526 40.68 0.74 7.15
N ASN A 527 41.62 1.65 6.85
CA ASN A 527 42.15 1.87 5.50
C ASN A 527 43.17 0.80 5.10
N ASN A 528 43.21 0.46 3.81
CA ASN A 528 44.46 0.26 3.07
C ASN A 528 44.25 0.53 1.57
N GLU A 529 45.34 0.69 0.82
CA GLU A 529 45.33 1.31 -0.52
C GLU A 529 45.42 0.30 -1.68
N ASN A 530 44.88 0.71 -2.84
CA ASN A 530 45.22 0.26 -4.20
C ASN A 530 44.95 -1.21 -4.60
N GLU A 531 43.75 -1.46 -5.15
CA GLU A 531 43.60 -2.16 -6.44
C GLU A 531 42.30 -1.69 -7.12
N GLU A 532 42.33 -1.37 -8.43
CA GLU A 532 41.18 -0.82 -9.17
C GLU A 532 40.28 -1.93 -9.74
N ASP A 533 39.45 -2.54 -8.91
CA ASP A 533 38.46 -3.51 -9.38
C ASP A 533 37.22 -2.80 -9.96
N PHE A 534 36.88 -3.13 -11.21
CA PHE A 534 35.89 -2.38 -12.02
C PHE A 534 34.48 -2.95 -11.86
N ASP A 535 33.90 -2.71 -10.69
CA ASP A 535 32.57 -3.22 -10.33
C ASP A 535 31.45 -2.60 -11.22
N MET A 536 30.96 -3.38 -12.18
CA MET A 536 29.99 -2.93 -13.17
C MET A 536 28.56 -3.18 -12.69
N GLU A 537 27.97 -2.20 -11.99
CA GLU A 537 26.61 -2.23 -11.40
C GLU A 537 25.63 -3.17 -12.17
N SER A 538 25.29 -4.30 -11.55
CA SER A 538 24.45 -5.33 -12.17
C SER A 538 23.05 -4.80 -12.46
N ALA A 539 22.74 -4.63 -13.75
CA ALA A 539 21.46 -4.11 -14.23
C ALA A 539 20.41 -5.24 -14.39
N THR A 540 20.22 -6.07 -13.36
CA THR A 540 19.21 -7.12 -13.37
C THR A 540 17.80 -6.54 -13.34
N ALA A 541 17.15 -6.52 -14.51
CA ALA A 541 15.72 -6.77 -14.57
C ALA A 541 15.54 -8.29 -14.69
N ARG A 542 14.86 -8.93 -13.73
CA ARG A 542 14.43 -10.32 -13.88
C ARG A 542 13.22 -10.33 -14.81
N GLU A 543 13.49 -10.66 -16.06
CA GLU A 543 12.47 -11.05 -17.03
C GLU A 543 12.14 -12.52 -16.75
N ASN A 544 10.95 -12.80 -16.22
CA ASN A 544 10.51 -14.17 -15.91
C ASN A 544 10.09 -14.88 -17.21
N GLY A 545 11.07 -15.15 -18.08
CA GLY A 545 10.90 -15.67 -19.43
C GLY A 545 11.37 -17.12 -19.62
N LEU A 546 11.05 -18.02 -18.68
CA LEU A 546 11.27 -19.47 -18.83
C LEU A 546 10.02 -20.23 -18.39
N ASP A 547 9.16 -20.51 -19.39
CA ASP A 547 8.38 -21.74 -19.61
C ASP A 547 7.25 -21.43 -20.59
N GLY A 548 7.58 -21.51 -21.90
CA GLY A 548 6.74 -21.04 -23.00
C GLY A 548 6.73 -21.98 -24.20
N GLU A 549 6.51 -23.29 -23.98
CA GLU A 549 6.27 -24.21 -25.10
C GLU A 549 5.01 -23.80 -25.87
N ALA A 550 5.12 -23.76 -27.21
CA ALA A 550 4.11 -23.18 -28.08
C ALA A 550 2.84 -24.04 -28.23
N GLN A 551 1.92 -23.94 -27.27
CA GLN A 551 0.55 -24.43 -27.44
C GLN A 551 -0.27 -23.44 -28.27
N SER A 552 -0.41 -23.74 -29.57
CA SER A 552 -1.28 -23.03 -30.50
C SER A 552 -2.77 -23.33 -30.24
N GLY A 553 -3.28 -22.82 -29.11
CA GLY A 553 -4.70 -22.82 -28.75
C GLY A 553 -5.28 -21.41 -28.79
N GLN A 554 -6.57 -21.28 -29.17
CA GLN A 554 -7.23 -19.97 -29.25
C GLN A 554 -7.43 -19.36 -27.86
N ALA A 555 -6.53 -18.45 -27.48
CA ALA A 555 -6.60 -17.73 -26.21
C ALA A 555 -7.82 -16.80 -26.17
N GLN A 556 -8.73 -17.03 -25.22
CA GLN A 556 -9.70 -16.02 -24.82
C GLN A 556 -8.96 -14.94 -24.02
N LEU A 557 -9.02 -13.69 -24.47
CA LEU A 557 -8.44 -12.55 -23.74
C LEU A 557 -9.05 -12.49 -22.33
N SER A 558 -8.21 -12.63 -21.30
CA SER A 558 -8.63 -12.51 -19.90
C SER A 558 -8.95 -11.06 -19.56
N VAL A 559 -9.83 -10.84 -18.59
CA VAL A 559 -10.23 -9.47 -18.17
C VAL A 559 -9.02 -8.67 -17.68
N ASP A 560 -8.02 -9.33 -17.09
CA ASP A 560 -6.78 -8.69 -16.64
C ASP A 560 -5.88 -8.21 -17.79
N SER A 561 -5.83 -8.93 -18.92
CA SER A 561 -5.07 -8.53 -20.12
C SER A 561 -5.59 -7.25 -20.80
N LEU A 562 -6.79 -6.79 -20.42
CA LEU A 562 -7.35 -5.52 -20.91
C LEU A 562 -6.81 -4.29 -20.15
N GLY A 563 -6.06 -4.47 -19.06
CA GLY A 563 -5.38 -3.40 -18.33
C GLY A 563 -6.20 -2.70 -17.24
N ARG A 564 -5.50 -2.13 -16.24
CA ARG A 564 -6.09 -1.51 -15.05
C ARG A 564 -6.36 -0.01 -15.26
N ILE A 565 -7.62 0.40 -15.11
CA ILE A 565 -8.02 1.81 -15.28
C ILE A 565 -7.49 2.74 -14.17
N GLY A 566 -7.15 3.97 -14.54
CA GLY A 566 -6.61 5.00 -13.63
C GLY A 566 -7.33 6.35 -13.73
N ILE A 567 -6.85 7.32 -12.95
CA ILE A 567 -7.32 8.73 -12.94
C ILE A 567 -6.24 9.72 -13.40
N GLU A 568 -5.09 9.23 -13.87
CA GLU A 568 -4.06 10.07 -14.50
C GLU A 568 -4.41 10.24 -15.99
N PRO A 569 -4.39 11.48 -16.53
CA PRO A 569 -4.71 11.71 -17.94
C PRO A 569 -3.52 11.34 -18.85
N LEU A 570 -3.82 11.12 -20.14
CA LEU A 570 -2.87 10.70 -21.16
C LEU A 570 -1.53 11.46 -21.14
N SER A 571 -1.56 12.79 -21.16
CA SER A 571 -0.34 13.62 -21.18
C SER A 571 0.48 13.57 -19.89
N THR A 572 -0.10 13.13 -18.77
CA THR A 572 0.65 12.80 -17.54
C THR A 572 1.36 11.46 -17.68
N MET A 573 0.68 10.44 -18.21
CA MET A 573 1.24 9.11 -18.41
C MET A 573 2.34 9.09 -19.47
N ILE A 574 2.15 9.78 -20.61
CA ILE A 574 3.21 10.00 -21.61
C ILE A 574 4.47 10.59 -20.97
N ARG A 575 4.34 11.67 -20.19
CA ARG A 575 5.48 12.31 -19.52
C ARG A 575 6.14 11.39 -18.49
N ARG A 576 5.38 10.51 -17.84
CA ARG A 576 5.88 9.52 -16.89
C ARG A 576 6.73 8.47 -17.57
N ASP A 577 6.27 7.96 -18.73
CA ASP A 577 7.01 7.01 -19.55
C ASP A 577 8.29 7.64 -20.15
N GLU A 578 8.20 8.88 -20.67
CA GLU A 578 9.36 9.65 -21.16
C GLU A 578 10.41 9.93 -20.08
N GLN A 579 9.98 10.23 -18.84
CA GLN A 579 10.87 10.46 -17.70
C GLN A 579 11.49 9.17 -17.18
N GLY A 580 10.75 8.06 -17.16
CA GLY A 580 11.20 6.76 -16.65
C GLY A 580 12.43 6.20 -17.35
N ALA A 581 12.70 6.60 -18.59
CA ALA A 581 13.90 6.23 -19.34
C ALA A 581 15.18 6.97 -18.89
N ARG A 582 15.07 8.10 -18.17
CA ARG A 582 16.22 8.93 -17.79
C ARG A 582 16.50 8.87 -16.29
N SER A 583 17.42 7.98 -15.94
CA SER A 583 18.05 7.80 -14.61
C SER A 583 17.25 6.99 -13.58
N ARG A 584 17.60 5.70 -13.43
CA ARG A 584 17.30 4.84 -12.27
C ARG A 584 17.95 5.31 -10.94
N ARG A 585 18.64 6.46 -10.88
CA ARG A 585 19.30 6.92 -9.64
C ARG A 585 18.27 7.38 -8.60
N ARG A 586 18.13 6.56 -7.55
CA ARG A 586 17.35 6.72 -6.31
C ARG A 586 15.85 6.41 -6.44
N TYR A 587 15.54 5.13 -6.22
CA TYR A 587 14.20 4.62 -5.92
C TYR A 587 13.72 5.12 -4.53
N TYR A 588 13.34 6.39 -4.45
CA TYR A 588 12.76 7.00 -3.23
C TYR A 588 11.44 7.75 -3.46
N TYR A 589 10.98 7.86 -4.72
CA TYR A 589 9.73 8.54 -5.06
C TYR A 589 8.46 7.75 -4.72
N HIS A 590 8.53 6.41 -4.65
CA HIS A 590 7.38 5.58 -4.21
C HIS A 590 7.12 5.64 -2.69
N ALA A 591 8.08 6.14 -1.90
CA ALA A 591 7.97 6.22 -0.44
C ALA A 591 7.45 7.58 0.08
N MET A 592 6.99 8.48 -0.79
CA MET A 592 6.60 9.85 -0.44
C MET A 592 5.15 10.17 -0.83
N PRO A 593 4.15 9.86 0.02
CA PRO A 593 2.73 10.12 -0.24
C PRO A 593 2.37 11.58 -0.54
N TRP A 594 3.21 12.53 -0.12
CA TRP A 594 3.09 13.96 -0.41
C TRP A 594 3.20 14.30 -1.90
N MET A 595 3.75 13.39 -2.71
CA MET A 595 3.81 13.49 -4.18
C MET A 595 2.76 12.65 -4.91
N ALA A 596 1.83 12.00 -4.19
CA ALA A 596 0.59 11.56 -4.82
C ALA A 596 -0.11 12.80 -5.40
N SER A 597 -0.44 12.77 -6.71
CA SER A 597 -0.98 13.94 -7.39
C SER A 597 -2.24 14.46 -6.67
N SER A 598 -2.46 15.78 -6.67
CA SER A 598 -3.62 16.40 -6.03
C SER A 598 -4.97 15.86 -6.54
N ILE A 599 -4.95 15.27 -7.75
CA ILE A 599 -6.02 14.52 -8.40
C ILE A 599 -6.38 13.25 -7.60
N SER A 600 -5.36 12.47 -7.19
CA SER A 600 -5.49 11.15 -6.53
C SER A 600 -5.68 11.21 -5.01
N SER A 601 -5.53 12.39 -4.40
CA SER A 601 -5.82 12.59 -2.99
C SER A 601 -7.24 12.12 -2.62
N ARG A 602 -7.36 11.31 -1.56
CA ARG A 602 -8.65 10.89 -0.97
C ARG A 602 -9.14 11.84 0.13
N THR A 603 -8.41 12.93 0.40
CA THR A 603 -8.66 13.86 1.52
C THR A 603 -9.07 15.27 1.02
N PRO A 604 -10.11 15.89 1.61
CA PRO A 604 -10.50 17.27 1.30
C PRO A 604 -9.37 18.29 1.53
N VAL A 605 -9.52 19.49 0.96
CA VAL A 605 -8.55 20.59 1.10
C VAL A 605 -8.36 21.03 2.55
N ASP A 606 -9.45 21.11 3.30
CA ASP A 606 -9.56 21.72 4.63
C ASP A 606 -10.37 20.79 5.56
N SER A 607 -9.89 19.55 5.72
CA SER A 607 -10.63 18.51 6.45
C SER A 607 -10.53 18.69 7.98
N LEU A 608 -11.62 19.09 8.62
CA LEU A 608 -11.74 18.99 10.08
C LEU A 608 -12.03 17.54 10.47
N SER A 609 -11.08 16.91 11.18
CA SER A 609 -11.28 15.60 11.78
C SER A 609 -12.54 15.55 12.67
N VAL A 610 -13.35 14.50 12.53
CA VAL A 610 -14.51 14.24 13.41
C VAL A 610 -14.06 14.15 14.86
N ALA A 611 -12.93 13.51 15.14
CA ALA A 611 -12.41 13.43 16.50
C ALA A 611 -12.08 14.83 17.05
N LYS A 612 -11.42 15.70 16.26
CA LYS A 612 -11.17 17.10 16.66
C LYS A 612 -12.47 17.84 16.98
N TRP A 613 -13.52 17.67 16.17
CA TRP A 613 -14.85 18.25 16.46
C TRP A 613 -15.48 17.66 17.74
N ILE A 614 -15.42 16.34 17.95
CA ILE A 614 -15.94 15.68 19.16
C ILE A 614 -15.27 16.23 20.43
N LYS A 615 -13.92 16.37 20.44
CA LYS A 615 -13.17 16.97 21.55
C LYS A 615 -13.62 18.42 21.84
N THR A 616 -14.01 19.19 20.82
CA THR A 616 -14.59 20.54 21.01
C THR A 616 -16.02 20.50 21.54
N GLU A 617 -16.91 19.70 20.95
CA GLU A 617 -18.36 19.71 21.22
C GLU A 617 -18.73 19.03 22.55
N PHE A 618 -18.02 17.97 22.93
CA PHE A 618 -18.28 17.20 24.15
C PHE A 618 -17.23 17.42 25.26
N LYS A 619 -16.16 18.18 24.97
CA LYS A 619 -15.01 18.44 25.86
C LYS A 619 -14.16 17.19 26.16
N ALA A 620 -12.99 17.40 26.76
CA ALA A 620 -12.06 16.31 27.09
C ALA A 620 -12.63 15.29 28.08
N PHE A 621 -13.35 15.75 29.11
CA PHE A 621 -13.91 14.93 30.18
C PHE A 621 -15.36 14.46 29.89
N SER A 622 -15.58 13.77 28.78
CA SER A 622 -16.87 13.12 28.47
C SER A 622 -16.67 11.72 27.89
N SER A 623 -17.61 10.82 28.19
CA SER A 623 -17.61 9.41 27.76
C SER A 623 -17.51 9.24 26.24
N ILE A 624 -18.07 10.16 25.46
CA ILE A 624 -17.97 10.16 24.00
C ILE A 624 -16.53 10.42 23.55
N THR A 625 -15.87 11.43 24.11
CA THR A 625 -14.47 11.76 23.82
C THR A 625 -13.53 10.64 24.28
N ALA A 626 -13.79 10.03 25.44
CA ALA A 626 -13.07 8.85 25.93
C ALA A 626 -13.23 7.64 24.98
N THR A 627 -14.43 7.41 24.43
CA THR A 627 -14.66 6.35 23.43
C THR A 627 -13.86 6.61 22.16
N PHE A 628 -13.87 7.84 21.64
CA PHE A 628 -13.05 8.22 20.48
C PHE A 628 -11.54 8.09 20.72
N LEU A 629 -11.05 8.35 21.95
CA LEU A 629 -9.66 8.10 22.33
C LEU A 629 -9.33 6.60 22.29
N THR A 630 -10.14 5.76 22.94
CA THR A 630 -9.94 4.31 22.97
C THR A 630 -9.91 3.70 21.56
N HIS A 631 -10.76 4.18 20.65
CA HIS A 631 -10.70 3.80 19.24
C HIS A 631 -9.43 4.28 18.53
N ALA A 632 -8.96 5.51 18.80
CA ALA A 632 -7.76 6.05 18.19
C ALA A 632 -6.49 5.27 18.62
N VAL A 633 -6.43 4.83 19.89
CA VAL A 633 -5.40 3.94 20.43
C VAL A 633 -5.39 2.60 19.70
N ILE A 634 -6.53 1.92 19.59
CA ILE A 634 -6.65 0.61 18.92
C ILE A 634 -6.29 0.67 17.42
N ASN A 635 -6.55 1.82 16.79
CA ASN A 635 -6.28 2.08 15.37
C ASN A 635 -4.91 2.73 15.09
N GLY A 636 -4.06 2.96 16.09
CA GLY A 636 -2.75 3.64 15.91
C GLY A 636 -2.85 4.99 15.19
N SER A 637 -3.92 5.76 15.42
CA SER A 637 -4.27 6.91 14.58
C SER A 637 -3.61 8.21 15.07
N TYR A 638 -2.31 8.34 14.76
CA TYR A 638 -1.41 9.45 15.09
C TYR A 638 -2.03 10.85 15.03
N SER A 639 -2.70 11.18 13.92
CA SER A 639 -3.33 12.50 13.70
C SER A 639 -4.45 12.85 14.69
N VAL A 640 -5.08 11.84 15.29
CA VAL A 640 -6.10 11.97 16.33
C VAL A 640 -5.46 11.96 17.72
N LEU A 641 -4.52 11.04 17.97
CA LEU A 641 -3.85 10.90 19.26
C LEU A 641 -3.02 12.13 19.62
N SER A 642 -2.22 12.64 18.69
CA SER A 642 -1.54 13.94 18.81
C SER A 642 -2.54 15.04 19.21
N ALA A 643 -3.62 15.21 18.46
CA ALA A 643 -4.64 16.25 18.73
C ALA A 643 -5.46 16.05 20.02
N TYR A 644 -5.48 14.83 20.56
CA TYR A 644 -6.19 14.51 21.81
C TYR A 644 -5.31 14.74 23.03
N LEU A 645 -4.02 14.41 22.93
CA LEU A 645 -3.06 14.42 24.02
C LEU A 645 -2.24 15.71 24.11
N ASP A 646 -2.18 16.51 23.03
CA ASP A 646 -1.55 17.84 22.96
C ASP A 646 -1.87 18.75 24.16
N THR A 647 -0.81 19.11 24.89
CA THR A 647 -0.81 19.92 26.11
C THR A 647 -1.03 21.42 25.88
N ALA A 648 -0.98 21.91 24.63
CA ALA A 648 -1.46 23.25 24.29
C ALA A 648 -3.00 23.38 24.38
N THR A 649 -3.70 22.25 24.54
CA THR A 649 -5.14 22.17 24.82
C THR A 649 -5.39 21.41 26.12
N VAL A 650 -6.64 21.39 26.61
CA VAL A 650 -7.02 20.45 27.68
C VAL A 650 -6.90 19.02 27.12
N PRO A 651 -5.97 18.18 27.62
CA PRO A 651 -5.74 16.86 27.06
C PRO A 651 -6.84 15.89 27.49
N VAL A 652 -7.14 14.90 26.64
CA VAL A 652 -8.09 13.83 26.98
C VAL A 652 -7.38 12.81 27.88
N PRO A 653 -7.93 12.45 29.06
CA PRO A 653 -7.20 11.60 30.00
C PRO A 653 -6.99 10.16 29.48
N ILE A 654 -5.73 9.71 29.58
CA ILE A 654 -5.30 8.33 29.32
C ILE A 654 -5.59 7.42 30.53
N THR A 655 -5.73 6.12 30.27
CA THR A 655 -6.17 5.13 31.27
C THR A 655 -5.40 3.81 31.13
N LEU A 656 -5.28 3.03 32.21
CA LEU A 656 -4.67 1.69 32.16
C LEU A 656 -5.40 0.78 31.14
N LYS A 657 -6.72 0.93 31.01
CA LYS A 657 -7.56 0.26 29.99
C LYS A 657 -7.00 0.42 28.56
N HIS A 658 -6.38 1.55 28.22
CA HIS A 658 -5.76 1.76 26.90
C HIS A 658 -4.55 0.84 26.68
N PHE A 659 -3.70 0.67 27.69
CA PHE A 659 -2.56 -0.24 27.64
C PHE A 659 -2.99 -1.71 27.69
N GLN A 660 -4.03 -2.04 28.48
CA GLN A 660 -4.61 -3.38 28.51
C GLN A 660 -5.24 -3.79 27.17
N ALA A 661 -5.91 -2.87 26.47
CA ALA A 661 -6.43 -3.12 25.11
C ALA A 661 -5.30 -3.39 24.09
N LEU A 662 -4.20 -2.63 24.14
CA LEU A 662 -3.04 -2.88 23.27
C LEU A 662 -2.33 -4.20 23.59
N ALA A 663 -2.20 -4.56 24.88
CA ALA A 663 -1.65 -5.84 25.31
C ALA A 663 -2.42 -7.04 24.74
N GLN A 664 -3.77 -7.01 24.81
CA GLN A 664 -4.62 -8.07 24.25
C GLN A 664 -4.54 -8.18 22.72
N LEU A 665 -4.19 -7.08 22.03
CA LEU A 665 -3.96 -7.05 20.58
C LEU A 665 -2.51 -7.37 20.19
N GLY A 666 -1.58 -7.45 21.14
CA GLY A 666 -0.13 -7.61 20.90
C GLY A 666 0.56 -6.42 20.23
N ARG A 667 -0.18 -5.37 19.84
CA ARG A 667 0.31 -4.23 19.04
C ARG A 667 1.11 -3.24 19.87
N SER A 668 2.18 -2.68 19.30
CA SER A 668 2.87 -1.55 19.91
C SER A 668 1.93 -0.38 20.17
N THR A 669 2.22 0.38 21.22
CA THR A 669 2.00 1.83 21.25
C THR A 669 2.82 2.49 20.12
N ALA A 670 2.37 2.40 18.87
CA ALA A 670 3.09 2.99 17.73
C ALA A 670 3.32 4.51 17.93
N ASP A 671 2.41 5.16 18.64
CA ASP A 671 2.53 6.53 19.12
C ASP A 671 3.31 6.62 20.45
N PHE A 672 4.42 7.35 20.42
CA PHE A 672 5.15 7.76 21.62
C PHE A 672 4.31 8.62 22.59
N HIS A 673 3.29 9.31 22.06
CA HIS A 673 2.41 10.25 22.80
C HIS A 673 1.79 9.66 24.08
N LEU A 674 1.48 8.35 24.13
CA LEU A 674 0.94 7.73 25.34
C LEU A 674 1.95 7.68 26.49
N TYR A 675 3.23 7.42 26.21
CA TYR A 675 4.29 7.44 27.22
C TYR A 675 4.81 8.83 27.50
N GLU A 676 4.90 9.68 26.47
CA GLU A 676 5.20 11.11 26.60
C GLU A 676 4.24 11.80 27.58
N ARG A 677 2.92 11.60 27.42
CA ARG A 677 1.91 12.16 28.32
C ARG A 677 2.07 11.66 29.77
N ILE A 678 2.58 10.44 30.01
CA ILE A 678 2.95 9.95 31.36
C ILE A 678 4.20 10.66 31.88
N ARG A 679 5.24 10.85 31.05
CA ARG A 679 6.48 11.58 31.42
C ARG A 679 6.19 13.05 31.78
N GLU A 680 5.21 13.66 31.13
CA GLU A 680 4.65 14.99 31.45
C GLU A 680 3.72 15.01 32.68
N GLY A 681 3.62 13.91 33.45
CA GLY A 681 2.81 13.86 34.68
C GLY A 681 1.31 13.70 34.46
N ALA A 682 0.88 12.77 33.59
CA ALA A 682 -0.53 12.38 33.53
C ALA A 682 -1.01 11.78 34.87
N PRO A 683 -2.20 12.16 35.37
CA PRO A 683 -2.81 11.49 36.52
C PRO A 683 -3.09 10.01 36.23
N PHE A 684 -3.11 9.19 37.26
CA PHE A 684 -3.35 7.75 37.14
C PHE A 684 -4.85 7.42 37.19
N TYR A 685 -5.36 6.88 36.09
CA TYR A 685 -6.72 6.33 36.00
C TYR A 685 -6.67 4.88 35.49
N ARG A 686 -7.44 3.99 36.10
CA ARG A 686 -7.57 2.60 35.65
C ARG A 686 -8.51 2.50 34.45
N THR A 687 -9.63 3.21 34.53
CA THR A 687 -10.70 3.25 33.53
C THR A 687 -11.13 4.69 33.26
N GLU A 688 -11.94 4.90 32.23
CA GLU A 688 -12.57 6.20 31.98
C GLU A 688 -13.52 6.61 33.11
N GLU A 689 -14.01 5.67 33.90
CA GLU A 689 -15.01 5.91 34.95
C GLU A 689 -14.43 6.62 36.18
N ASP A 690 -13.10 6.52 36.37
CA ASP A 690 -12.38 7.15 37.48
C ASP A 690 -12.33 8.69 37.36
N TYR A 691 -12.45 9.23 36.13
CA TYR A 691 -12.56 10.68 35.87
C TYR A 691 -13.94 11.13 35.38
N LEU A 692 -14.76 10.22 34.84
CA LEU A 692 -16.14 10.49 34.42
C LEU A 692 -17.11 10.42 35.60
N GLY A 693 -16.99 11.38 36.52
CA GLY A 693 -17.91 11.54 37.65
C GLY A 693 -19.39 11.75 37.23
N ASN A 694 -20.28 11.79 38.23
CA ASN A 694 -21.74 11.84 38.05
C ASN A 694 -22.31 13.02 37.21
N SER A 695 -21.46 13.94 36.74
CA SER A 695 -21.80 15.11 35.93
C SER A 695 -21.74 14.87 34.41
N ASP A 696 -21.36 13.68 33.92
CA ASP A 696 -21.30 13.44 32.47
C ASP A 696 -22.67 13.55 31.79
N VAL A 697 -22.84 14.67 31.06
CA VAL A 697 -24.06 15.04 30.33
C VAL A 697 -24.43 13.98 29.29
N ALA A 698 -23.46 13.29 28.68
CA ALA A 698 -23.73 12.24 27.70
C ALA A 698 -24.39 11.01 28.35
N ARG A 699 -23.79 10.48 29.42
CA ARG A 699 -24.39 9.41 30.24
C ARG A 699 -25.73 9.84 30.87
N PHE A 700 -25.91 11.10 31.25
CA PHE A 700 -27.20 11.62 31.74
C PHE A 700 -28.29 11.64 30.65
N LEU A 701 -27.98 12.14 29.45
CA LEU A 701 -28.90 12.14 28.32
C LEU A 701 -29.34 10.71 27.95
N LEU A 702 -28.41 9.76 27.92
CA LEU A 702 -28.72 8.35 27.65
C LEU A 702 -29.64 7.74 28.72
N LYS A 703 -29.42 8.05 30.00
CA LYS A 703 -30.31 7.65 31.11
C LYS A 703 -31.70 8.29 30.98
N LYS A 704 -31.79 9.57 30.61
CA LYS A 704 -33.06 10.30 30.43
C LYS A 704 -33.91 9.75 29.29
N LEU A 705 -33.29 9.22 28.22
CA LEU A 705 -33.97 8.53 27.13
C LEU A 705 -34.49 7.16 27.59
N LYS A 706 -33.60 6.29 28.11
CA LYS A 706 -33.98 4.95 28.59
C LYS A 706 -34.99 4.96 29.76
N GLY A 707 -35.08 6.07 30.48
CA GLY A 707 -36.09 6.29 31.52
C GLY A 707 -37.47 6.72 31.00
N LYS A 708 -37.59 7.14 29.74
CA LYS A 708 -38.86 7.65 29.18
C LYS A 708 -39.74 6.54 28.58
N ASP A 709 -39.14 5.49 28.04
CA ASP A 709 -39.87 4.34 27.47
C ASP A 709 -40.45 3.40 28.54
N LYS A 710 -39.93 3.45 29.78
CA LYS A 710 -40.46 2.70 30.93
C LYS A 710 -41.81 3.23 31.47
N GLY A 711 -42.50 4.07 30.70
CA GLY A 711 -43.82 4.61 31.00
C GLY A 711 -44.99 3.75 30.50
N GLN A 712 -44.76 2.67 29.75
CA GLN A 712 -45.86 1.89 29.14
C GLN A 712 -45.58 0.41 28.85
N GLU A 713 -45.00 -0.34 29.80
CA GLU A 713 -44.93 -1.82 29.73
C GLU A 713 -45.96 -2.48 30.66
N GLY A 714 -47.22 -2.54 30.18
CA GLY A 714 -48.22 -3.46 30.69
C GLY A 714 -48.44 -4.60 29.69
N GLN A 715 -48.13 -5.83 30.09
CA GLN A 715 -48.27 -7.08 29.32
C GLN A 715 -47.39 -7.20 28.05
N GLN A 716 -46.44 -8.15 28.07
CA GLN A 716 -45.77 -8.62 26.86
C GLN A 716 -46.73 -9.50 26.03
N PRO A 717 -46.95 -9.21 24.74
CA PRO A 717 -47.47 -10.20 23.80
C PRO A 717 -46.38 -11.20 23.44
N GLN A 718 -46.68 -12.50 23.48
CA GLN A 718 -45.76 -13.53 23.01
C GLN A 718 -45.69 -13.52 21.47
N LEU A 719 -44.47 -13.55 20.91
CA LEU A 719 -44.25 -13.77 19.48
C LEU A 719 -44.17 -15.28 19.20
N PRO A 720 -44.94 -15.82 18.23
CA PRO A 720 -45.01 -17.26 18.00
C PRO A 720 -43.77 -17.79 17.27
N THR A 721 -43.17 -18.85 17.80
CA THR A 721 -42.21 -19.68 17.04
C THR A 721 -42.98 -20.71 16.20
N GLN A 722 -42.48 -20.98 15.00
CA GLN A 722 -43.16 -21.78 13.98
C GLN A 722 -43.29 -23.26 14.38
N THR A 723 -44.35 -23.90 13.91
CA THR A 723 -44.46 -25.37 13.84
C THR A 723 -44.59 -25.82 12.39
N SER A 724 -44.06 -26.99 12.09
CA SER A 724 -44.38 -27.77 10.89
C SER A 724 -44.83 -29.17 11.33
N PRO A 725 -45.79 -29.79 10.64
CA PRO A 725 -46.57 -30.88 11.23
C PRO A 725 -45.91 -32.26 11.10
N ARG A 726 -46.09 -33.09 12.14
CA ARG A 726 -46.09 -34.55 12.00
C ARG A 726 -47.22 -35.14 12.85
N VAL A 727 -47.79 -36.25 12.37
CA VAL A 727 -49.14 -36.72 12.74
C VAL A 727 -49.09 -38.08 13.41
N LYS A 728 -49.68 -38.19 14.62
CA LYS A 728 -50.08 -39.44 15.35
C LYS A 728 -48.92 -40.37 15.80
N ALA A 729 -49.01 -41.09 16.93
CA ALA A 729 -50.03 -41.18 17.97
C ALA A 729 -49.41 -41.48 19.38
N GLU A 730 -50.27 -41.34 20.39
CA GLU A 730 -50.24 -41.87 21.77
C GLU A 730 -50.11 -43.42 21.87
N PRO A 731 -50.06 -44.07 23.08
CA PRO A 731 -50.33 -43.56 24.45
C PRO A 731 -49.35 -44.01 25.58
N VAL A 732 -49.76 -43.77 26.84
CA VAL A 732 -49.47 -44.53 28.09
C VAL A 732 -48.36 -44.00 29.04
N GLU A 733 -48.80 -43.20 30.04
CA GLU A 733 -48.56 -43.34 31.50
C GLU A 733 -47.11 -43.34 32.10
N LEU A 734 -46.85 -42.98 33.37
CA LEU A 734 -47.62 -42.41 34.51
C LEU A 734 -46.63 -41.76 35.52
N THR A 735 -47.07 -40.73 36.27
CA THR A 735 -46.50 -40.28 37.59
C THR A 735 -45.03 -39.81 37.68
N ALA A 736 -44.57 -39.07 38.71
CA ALA A 736 -45.20 -38.06 39.58
C ALA A 736 -44.12 -37.29 40.40
N ALA A 737 -44.53 -36.19 41.04
CA ALA A 737 -43.96 -35.58 42.25
C ALA A 737 -42.48 -35.08 42.25
N SER A 738 -42.32 -33.76 42.34
CA SER A 738 -41.19 -33.13 43.04
C SER A 738 -41.28 -33.42 44.56
N PRO A 739 -40.16 -33.37 45.33
CA PRO A 739 -39.71 -32.06 45.83
C PRO A 739 -38.19 -31.89 46.02
N SER A 740 -37.80 -30.65 46.32
CA SER A 740 -36.44 -30.22 46.73
C SER A 740 -36.32 -30.09 48.28
N PRO A 741 -35.24 -29.53 48.86
CA PRO A 741 -33.86 -30.03 48.90
C PRO A 741 -33.26 -30.05 50.34
N ARG A 742 -32.10 -30.69 50.61
CA ARG A 742 -31.11 -30.25 51.65
C ARG A 742 -29.81 -31.08 51.77
N LYS A 743 -28.67 -30.38 51.65
CA LYS A 743 -27.48 -30.37 52.55
C LYS A 743 -27.06 -31.68 53.30
N ARG A 744 -25.89 -32.29 52.95
CA ARG A 744 -24.59 -32.22 53.71
C ARG A 744 -23.54 -33.32 53.41
N LYS A 745 -22.26 -32.89 53.38
CA LYS A 745 -21.00 -33.57 53.82
C LYS A 745 -20.43 -34.77 53.03
N ARG A 746 -19.09 -34.87 53.12
CA ARG A 746 -18.19 -35.87 52.51
C ARG A 746 -18.11 -37.19 53.32
N PRO A 747 -17.75 -38.33 52.68
CA PRO A 747 -16.94 -39.41 53.26
C PRO A 747 -15.44 -39.29 52.85
N ARG A 748 -14.61 -40.27 53.25
CA ARG A 748 -13.12 -40.21 53.16
C ARG A 748 -12.51 -41.63 53.08
N ARG A 749 -11.40 -41.79 52.32
CA ARG A 749 -10.39 -42.89 52.34
C ARG A 749 -10.71 -44.29 51.76
N SER A 750 -9.84 -44.70 50.82
CA SER A 750 -9.14 -45.99 50.69
C SER A 750 -7.92 -45.77 49.74
N ALA A 751 -6.66 -46.22 49.89
CA ALA A 751 -5.87 -47.01 50.87
C ALA A 751 -5.42 -48.42 50.38
N THR A 752 -4.21 -48.84 50.80
CA THR A 752 -3.40 -50.03 50.38
C THR A 752 -2.83 -49.93 48.95
N ALA A 753 -1.59 -50.34 48.61
CA ALA A 753 -0.45 -50.98 49.32
C ALA A 753 0.91 -50.38 48.79
N VAL A 754 2.14 -50.51 49.33
CA VAL A 754 2.84 -51.42 50.30
C VAL A 754 3.34 -52.73 49.64
N ASP A 755 4.63 -53.13 49.61
CA ASP A 755 5.90 -52.60 50.20
C ASP A 755 7.21 -53.13 49.51
N TYR A 756 8.39 -52.76 50.06
CA TYR A 756 9.76 -53.36 50.00
C TYR A 756 10.94 -52.80 49.14
N ALA A 757 12.17 -53.07 49.64
CA ALA A 757 13.52 -52.49 49.40
C ALA A 757 14.33 -53.20 48.27
N VAL A 758 15.34 -52.63 47.55
CA VAL A 758 16.53 -51.76 47.85
C VAL A 758 17.70 -52.56 48.50
N PRO A 759 19.01 -52.44 48.13
CA PRO A 759 19.73 -51.45 47.25
C PRO A 759 20.70 -52.04 46.16
N ASP A 760 21.60 -51.17 45.65
CA ASP A 760 22.96 -51.36 45.08
C ASP A 760 23.20 -51.46 43.55
N SER A 761 23.76 -50.36 42.98
CA SER A 761 25.04 -50.32 42.24
C SER A 761 25.40 -48.86 41.89
N ASP A 762 26.69 -48.49 41.99
CA ASP A 762 27.30 -47.39 41.21
C ASP A 762 27.21 -47.74 39.70
N ASP A 763 27.29 -46.83 38.72
CA ASP A 763 28.47 -46.01 38.44
C ASP A 763 28.23 -44.89 37.39
N GLU A 764 29.26 -44.06 37.23
CA GLU A 764 29.51 -42.99 36.22
C GLU A 764 28.55 -41.78 36.12
N ALA A 765 29.17 -40.64 35.80
CA ALA A 765 28.56 -39.30 35.71
C ALA A 765 28.87 -38.66 34.33
N ILE A 766 28.90 -37.32 34.27
CA ILE A 766 29.20 -36.46 33.09
C ILE A 766 28.00 -36.29 32.14
N ALA A 767 27.63 -35.09 31.67
CA ALA A 767 27.70 -33.72 32.19
C ALA A 767 26.82 -32.85 31.26
N ALA A 768 26.11 -31.85 31.79
CA ALA A 768 25.45 -30.83 30.97
C ALA A 768 25.37 -29.52 31.76
N GLU A 769 26.33 -28.62 31.52
CA GLU A 769 26.32 -27.25 32.04
C GLU A 769 25.44 -26.35 31.14
N GLU A 770 24.65 -25.45 31.73
CA GLU A 770 24.31 -24.09 31.21
C GLU A 770 23.17 -23.46 32.06
N ASP A 771 23.47 -23.04 33.29
CA ASP A 771 22.57 -22.17 34.06
C ASP A 771 23.33 -21.23 35.03
N MET A 772 24.02 -20.23 34.48
CA MET A 772 24.67 -19.15 35.24
C MET A 772 24.61 -17.82 34.48
N ASN A 773 23.65 -16.94 34.79
CA ASN A 773 23.76 -15.52 34.39
C ASN A 773 22.90 -14.48 35.16
N ASP A 774 22.28 -14.82 36.30
CA ASP A 774 21.46 -13.85 37.10
C ASP A 774 22.03 -13.56 38.51
N GLU A 775 23.13 -14.20 38.94
CA GLU A 775 23.70 -14.04 40.30
C GLU A 775 25.03 -13.25 40.33
N PHE A 776 25.03 -12.00 39.85
CA PHE A 776 26.23 -11.14 39.91
C PHE A 776 25.97 -9.64 40.19
N ALA A 777 24.77 -9.29 40.69
CA ALA A 777 24.36 -7.90 40.87
C ALA A 777 24.50 -7.34 42.30
N GLU A 778 24.57 -8.19 43.35
CA GLU A 778 24.31 -7.76 44.74
C GLU A 778 25.57 -7.68 45.64
N TYR A 779 26.78 -7.96 45.13
CA TYR A 779 27.99 -8.10 45.97
C TYR A 779 29.07 -7.03 45.75
N ARG A 780 28.77 -5.75 46.03
CA ARG A 780 29.81 -4.69 45.99
C ARG A 780 29.70 -3.48 46.91
N LEU A 781 29.20 -3.65 48.14
CA LEU A 781 29.39 -2.66 49.22
C LEU A 781 29.54 -3.35 50.59
N GLY A 782 30.66 -3.07 51.28
CA GLY A 782 30.90 -3.53 52.67
C GLY A 782 31.77 -4.77 52.84
N SER A 783 33.10 -4.62 52.79
CA SER A 783 34.05 -5.62 53.32
C SER A 783 35.30 -4.97 53.91
N LEU A 784 35.18 -4.41 55.12
CA LEU A 784 36.30 -4.10 56.02
C LEU A 784 35.82 -4.17 57.48
N GLY A 785 36.60 -4.81 58.36
CA GLY A 785 36.47 -4.70 59.82
C GLY A 785 35.24 -5.36 60.46
N GLY A 786 35.36 -6.62 60.88
CA GLY A 786 34.37 -7.25 61.76
C GLY A 786 34.51 -6.79 63.22
N GLY A 787 33.41 -6.38 63.85
CA GLY A 787 33.36 -6.00 65.27
C GLY A 787 32.00 -6.30 65.90
N LYS A 788 31.96 -7.05 67.01
CA LYS A 788 30.71 -7.42 67.70
C LYS A 788 30.30 -6.33 68.69
N MET A 789 29.06 -5.84 68.61
CA MET A 789 28.26 -5.52 69.80
C MET A 789 26.75 -5.48 69.49
N LYS A 790 25.93 -5.69 70.53
CA LYS A 790 24.47 -5.59 70.45
C LYS A 790 24.01 -4.22 70.95
N ALA A 791 23.13 -3.57 70.20
CA ALA A 791 22.20 -2.56 70.74
C ALA A 791 20.84 -2.73 70.05
N LYS A 792 19.75 -2.55 70.80
CA LYS A 792 18.41 -2.31 70.24
C LYS A 792 18.21 -0.79 70.14
N ALA A 793 17.63 -0.32 69.05
CA ALA A 793 17.01 0.99 68.97
C ALA A 793 15.77 0.89 68.07
N ASP A 794 14.60 1.18 68.63
CA ASP A 794 13.34 1.15 67.89
C ASP A 794 13.16 2.46 67.10
N ILE A 795 13.36 2.42 65.78
CA ILE A 795 13.06 3.55 64.90
C ILE A 795 11.68 3.32 64.26
N LYS A 796 10.68 4.07 64.73
CA LYS A 796 9.36 4.16 64.10
C LYS A 796 9.48 4.92 62.79
N VAL A 797 9.56 4.22 61.65
CA VAL A 797 9.36 4.85 60.35
C VAL A 797 7.90 5.30 60.25
N ALA A 798 7.69 6.56 59.84
CA ALA A 798 6.37 7.19 59.77
C ALA A 798 5.50 6.63 58.63
N ALA A 799 4.23 7.07 58.61
CA ALA A 799 3.21 6.61 57.66
C ALA A 799 3.64 6.75 56.17
N PRO A 800 3.14 5.86 55.28
CA PRO A 800 3.46 5.92 53.86
C PRO A 800 2.99 7.26 53.27
N LYS A 801 3.94 8.01 52.69
CA LYS A 801 3.62 9.13 51.80
C LYS A 801 2.89 8.55 50.58
N ALA A 802 1.84 9.22 50.11
CA ALA A 802 1.01 8.72 49.03
C ALA A 802 1.83 8.46 47.75
N ASP A 803 1.62 7.29 47.12
CA ASP A 803 2.22 6.95 45.82
C ASP A 803 1.91 8.08 44.82
N THR A 804 2.92 8.55 44.08
CA THR A 804 2.73 9.54 43.01
C THR A 804 1.98 8.91 41.84
N ASP A 805 1.27 9.70 41.02
CA ASP A 805 0.64 9.19 39.80
C ASP A 805 1.64 8.45 38.89
N LEU A 806 2.88 8.93 38.81
CA LEU A 806 3.97 8.27 38.10
C LEU A 806 4.33 6.90 38.70
N ALA A 807 4.42 6.79 40.03
CA ALA A 807 4.66 5.52 40.72
C ALA A 807 3.48 4.53 40.52
N LEU A 808 2.24 5.02 40.54
CA LEU A 808 1.04 4.23 40.23
C LEU A 808 1.04 3.74 38.77
N TRP A 809 1.39 4.60 37.82
CA TRP A 809 1.59 4.25 36.41
C TRP A 809 2.65 3.17 36.24
N ILE A 810 3.84 3.35 36.83
CA ILE A 810 4.94 2.36 36.76
C ILE A 810 4.49 1.02 37.33
N LYS A 811 3.90 1.01 38.54
CA LYS A 811 3.42 -0.21 39.21
C LYS A 811 2.41 -0.99 38.36
N ALA A 812 1.40 -0.31 37.81
CA ALA A 812 0.38 -0.94 36.97
C ALA A 812 0.93 -1.44 35.63
N LEU A 813 1.85 -0.69 35.01
CA LEU A 813 2.53 -1.09 33.77
C LEU A 813 3.52 -2.24 34.01
N GLU A 814 4.14 -2.34 35.19
CA GLU A 814 4.96 -3.49 35.58
C GLU A 814 4.15 -4.76 35.82
N GLU A 815 2.97 -4.65 36.44
CA GLU A 815 2.02 -5.78 36.58
C GLU A 815 1.61 -6.31 35.19
N LEU A 816 1.29 -5.41 34.25
CA LEU A 816 1.00 -5.76 32.86
C LEU A 816 2.20 -6.37 32.12
N ASN A 817 3.42 -5.85 32.34
CA ASN A 817 4.63 -6.39 31.73
C ASN A 817 4.98 -7.80 32.25
N LYS A 818 4.69 -8.09 33.53
CA LYS A 818 4.81 -9.45 34.11
C LYS A 818 3.78 -10.40 33.49
N GLU A 819 2.57 -9.93 33.19
CA GLU A 819 1.55 -10.72 32.49
C GLU A 819 1.97 -11.08 31.05
N GLU A 820 2.47 -10.11 30.28
CA GLU A 820 2.99 -10.34 28.93
C GLU A 820 4.23 -11.25 28.91
N GLN A 821 5.13 -11.09 29.89
CA GLN A 821 6.27 -12.00 30.06
C GLN A 821 5.81 -13.43 30.37
N ARG A 822 4.72 -13.61 31.14
CA ARG A 822 4.10 -14.92 31.38
C ARG A 822 3.53 -15.50 30.09
N LYS A 823 2.71 -14.75 29.34
CA LYS A 823 2.14 -15.18 28.04
C LYS A 823 3.23 -15.58 27.05
N TYR A 824 4.32 -14.83 26.97
CA TYR A 824 5.47 -15.16 26.12
C TYR A 824 6.15 -16.46 26.55
N ARG A 825 6.38 -16.68 27.86
CA ARG A 825 6.92 -17.95 28.39
C ARG A 825 5.98 -19.13 28.12
N GLU A 826 4.68 -18.94 28.27
CA GLU A 826 3.65 -19.96 27.97
C GLU A 826 3.58 -20.27 26.46
N LYS A 827 3.60 -19.27 25.58
CA LYS A 827 3.67 -19.46 24.12
C LYS A 827 4.96 -20.16 23.69
N LYS A 828 6.12 -19.80 24.27
CA LYS A 828 7.38 -20.53 24.03
C LYS A 828 7.26 -22.00 24.45
N LYS A 829 6.84 -22.26 25.69
CA LYS A 829 6.70 -23.63 26.22
C LYS A 829 5.69 -24.46 25.41
N ARG A 830 4.61 -23.86 24.92
CA ARG A 830 3.64 -24.52 24.05
C ARG A 830 4.27 -24.97 22.73
N ILE A 831 4.96 -24.07 22.02
CA ILE A 831 5.64 -24.38 20.74
C ILE A 831 6.79 -25.38 20.96
N GLU A 832 7.47 -25.31 22.10
CA GLU A 832 8.53 -26.25 22.51
C GLU A 832 7.97 -27.66 22.78
N ASN A 833 6.80 -27.77 23.42
CA ASN A 833 6.05 -29.02 23.59
C ASN A 833 5.49 -29.56 22.26
N GLU A 834 4.93 -28.70 21.41
CA GLU A 834 4.40 -29.08 20.09
C GLU A 834 5.55 -29.60 19.19
N ARG A 835 6.72 -28.97 19.23
CA ARG A 835 7.95 -29.46 18.58
C ARG A 835 8.40 -30.82 19.13
N ALA A 836 8.35 -31.02 20.45
CA ALA A 836 8.69 -32.29 21.07
C ALA A 836 7.74 -33.44 20.65
N ALA A 837 6.48 -33.14 20.32
CA ALA A 837 5.52 -34.12 19.81
C ALA A 837 5.70 -34.46 18.32
N VAL A 838 6.30 -33.56 17.52
CA VAL A 838 6.54 -33.76 16.07
C VAL A 838 7.91 -34.42 15.78
N GLY A 839 8.85 -34.33 16.73
CA GLY A 839 10.12 -35.06 16.69
C GLY A 839 11.35 -34.20 16.32
N ALA A 840 12.54 -34.78 16.52
CA ALA A 840 13.81 -34.05 16.58
C ALA A 840 14.18 -33.26 15.31
N ASN A 841 13.70 -33.68 14.14
CA ASN A 841 14.03 -33.09 12.84
C ASN A 841 13.23 -31.80 12.51
N ALA A 842 12.27 -31.39 13.34
CA ALA A 842 11.52 -30.16 13.13
C ALA A 842 12.41 -28.90 13.31
N PRO A 843 12.34 -27.89 12.42
CA PRO A 843 13.20 -26.70 12.48
C PRO A 843 12.99 -25.88 13.77
N LYS A 844 14.00 -25.09 14.15
CA LYS A 844 13.96 -24.23 15.36
C LYS A 844 13.12 -22.97 15.10
N ILE A 845 11.80 -23.06 15.28
CA ILE A 845 10.88 -21.92 15.21
C ILE A 845 11.23 -20.90 16.31
N ARG A 846 11.70 -19.71 15.92
CA ARG A 846 12.05 -18.61 16.84
C ARG A 846 10.78 -17.86 17.27
N VAL A 847 10.34 -18.07 18.51
CA VAL A 847 9.18 -17.35 19.06
C VAL A 847 9.54 -15.88 19.29
N SER A 848 8.92 -14.98 18.55
CA SER A 848 9.09 -13.52 18.68
C SER A 848 8.35 -12.97 19.91
N LYS A 849 8.84 -11.84 20.44
CA LYS A 849 8.11 -11.03 21.42
C LYS A 849 7.05 -10.19 20.69
N SER A 850 5.87 -10.01 21.30
CA SER A 850 4.86 -9.08 20.78
C SER A 850 5.39 -7.65 20.76
N ASP A 851 4.90 -6.83 19.82
CA ASP A 851 5.33 -5.44 19.67
C ASP A 851 4.96 -4.58 20.88
N PHE A 852 3.82 -4.90 21.51
CA PHE A 852 3.46 -4.36 22.82
C PHE A 852 4.54 -4.66 23.87
N PHE A 853 4.96 -5.93 24.03
CA PHE A 853 5.95 -6.33 25.01
C PHE A 853 7.34 -5.74 24.73
N ARG A 854 7.71 -5.59 23.44
CA ARG A 854 8.92 -4.85 23.02
C ARG A 854 8.85 -3.37 23.46
N SER A 855 7.78 -2.66 23.09
CA SER A 855 7.60 -1.24 23.42
C SER A 855 7.51 -0.97 24.93
N LEU A 856 6.74 -1.78 25.65
CA LEU A 856 6.52 -1.65 27.10
C LEU A 856 7.81 -1.85 27.89
N THR A 857 8.62 -2.84 27.53
CA THR A 857 9.93 -3.10 28.17
C THR A 857 10.85 -1.88 28.05
N THR A 858 10.95 -1.30 26.85
CA THR A 858 11.80 -0.13 26.57
C THR A 858 11.31 1.12 27.31
N ASN A 859 10.01 1.38 27.29
CA ASN A 859 9.45 2.60 27.89
C ASN A 859 9.39 2.54 29.43
N LEU A 860 9.16 1.37 30.03
CA LEU A 860 9.22 1.20 31.49
C LEU A 860 10.58 1.59 32.08
N ARG A 861 11.68 1.30 31.36
CA ARG A 861 13.03 1.72 31.79
C ARG A 861 13.12 3.24 31.90
N SER A 862 12.71 3.97 30.85
CA SER A 862 12.72 5.44 30.83
C SER A 862 11.81 6.05 31.90
N LEU A 863 10.64 5.45 32.16
CA LEU A 863 9.75 5.91 33.24
C LEU A 863 10.36 5.72 34.64
N ARG A 864 11.05 4.61 34.90
CA ARG A 864 11.78 4.37 36.16
C ARG A 864 12.92 5.37 36.36
N GLU A 865 13.72 5.61 35.31
CA GLU A 865 14.80 6.61 35.33
C GLU A 865 14.25 8.02 35.66
N LEU A 866 13.10 8.40 35.09
CA LEU A 866 12.42 9.66 35.39
C LEU A 866 11.85 9.72 36.83
N ASN A 867 11.28 8.62 37.34
CA ASN A 867 10.76 8.59 38.72
C ASN A 867 11.87 8.65 39.78
N ILE A 868 13.04 8.08 39.50
CA ILE A 868 14.23 8.23 40.37
C ILE A 868 14.65 9.70 40.41
N LEU A 869 14.76 10.36 39.25
CA LEU A 869 15.11 11.78 39.17
C LEU A 869 14.10 12.68 39.91
N ASP A 870 12.81 12.41 39.82
CA ASP A 870 11.80 13.19 40.53
C ASP A 870 11.80 12.94 42.05
N HIS A 871 12.08 11.70 42.49
CA HIS A 871 12.32 11.42 43.91
C HIS A 871 13.56 12.16 44.44
N SER A 872 14.71 12.10 43.74
CA SER A 872 15.92 12.83 44.14
C SER A 872 15.69 14.34 44.18
N ARG A 873 14.96 14.90 43.21
CA ARG A 873 14.57 16.33 43.20
C ARG A 873 13.71 16.71 44.41
N ARG A 874 12.77 15.85 44.81
CA ARG A 874 11.91 16.04 46.00
C ARG A 874 12.65 15.84 47.33
N GLN A 875 13.73 15.05 47.35
CA GLN A 875 14.61 14.92 48.52
C GLN A 875 15.50 16.15 48.68
N ALA A 876 16.16 16.59 47.61
CA ALA A 876 17.01 17.78 47.61
C ALA A 876 16.25 19.09 47.95
N THR A 877 14.93 19.14 47.72
CA THR A 877 14.08 20.28 48.15
C THR A 877 13.45 20.11 49.55
N ALA A 878 13.56 18.93 50.16
CA ALA A 878 13.21 18.73 51.58
C ALA A 878 14.42 18.99 52.50
N GLU A 879 15.63 18.64 52.06
CA GLU A 879 16.88 18.85 52.79
C GLU A 879 17.31 20.33 52.86
N GLN A 880 16.74 21.20 52.02
CA GLN A 880 16.98 22.65 52.03
C GLN A 880 16.22 23.44 53.13
N PHE A 881 15.54 22.77 54.06
CA PHE A 881 14.79 23.41 55.15
C PHE A 881 15.30 23.13 56.57
N GLU A 882 16.37 22.34 56.73
CA GLU A 882 17.09 22.15 58.00
C GLU A 882 18.57 22.51 57.84
N VAL A 883 18.86 23.82 57.89
CA VAL A 883 20.21 24.35 58.13
C VAL A 883 20.12 25.34 59.28
N THR A 884 20.47 24.87 60.48
CA THR A 884 21.00 25.75 61.53
C THR A 884 22.48 25.99 61.25
N ASP A 885 22.98 27.18 61.58
CA ASP A 885 24.42 27.47 61.56
C ASP A 885 25.21 26.48 62.45
N ASP A 886 26.43 26.12 62.01
CA ASP A 886 27.67 26.35 62.78
C ASP A 886 28.91 26.00 61.93
N GLU A 887 29.63 27.05 61.55
CA GLU A 887 31.07 27.25 61.22
C GLU A 887 32.01 26.07 60.77
N ASP A 888 32.58 26.28 59.57
CA ASP A 888 34.04 26.27 59.24
C ASP A 888 34.87 25.06 58.70
N GLU A 889 35.84 25.47 57.85
CA GLU A 889 37.09 24.88 57.31
C GLU A 889 37.12 23.71 56.27
N ASP A 890 37.27 24.10 54.99
CA ASP A 890 38.28 23.68 54.00
C ASP A 890 38.72 22.20 53.80
N TYR A 891 38.52 21.64 52.58
CA TYR A 891 39.63 21.52 51.57
C TYR A 891 39.21 21.06 50.14
N VAL A 892 39.59 21.87 49.14
CA VAL A 892 40.01 21.60 47.73
C VAL A 892 39.42 20.42 46.88
N GLN A 893 39.05 20.78 45.64
CA GLN A 893 38.66 19.91 44.50
C GLN A 893 39.69 18.83 44.09
N THR A 894 39.22 17.65 43.67
CA THR A 894 39.98 16.74 42.76
C THR A 894 39.10 16.13 41.65
N LYS A 895 39.73 15.69 40.54
CA LYS A 895 39.07 15.32 39.27
C LYS A 895 38.91 13.80 39.11
N ALA A 896 37.89 13.39 38.35
CA ALA A 896 37.58 11.97 38.10
C ALA A 896 38.68 11.21 37.30
N PRO A 897 38.96 9.93 37.62
CA PRO A 897 39.93 9.10 36.92
C PRO A 897 39.36 8.40 35.67
N LYS A 898 40.22 8.16 34.67
CA LYS A 898 39.88 7.44 33.42
C LYS A 898 39.93 5.91 33.61
N LEU A 899 39.04 5.16 32.94
CA LEU A 899 39.09 3.70 32.91
C LEU A 899 40.33 3.17 32.16
N LYS A 900 40.85 2.03 32.60
CA LYS A 900 41.97 1.32 31.95
C LYS A 900 41.45 0.24 30.98
N ARG A 901 42.04 0.17 29.78
CA ARG A 901 41.84 -0.96 28.84
C ARG A 901 42.39 -2.25 29.45
N ARG A 902 41.69 -3.37 29.27
CA ARG A 902 42.13 -4.72 29.68
C ARG A 902 43.05 -5.30 28.60
N LYS A 903 44.12 -6.00 28.99
CA LYS A 903 44.93 -6.82 28.06
C LYS A 903 44.30 -8.20 27.91
N THR A 904 44.30 -8.73 26.70
CA THR A 904 44.22 -10.17 26.40
C THR A 904 45.62 -10.78 26.41
N THR A 905 45.71 -12.06 26.72
CA THR A 905 46.91 -12.91 26.65
C THR A 905 46.68 -14.04 25.66
N LEU A 906 47.73 -14.44 24.94
CA LEU A 906 47.73 -15.59 24.05
C LEU A 906 47.96 -16.90 24.82
N THR A 907 47.21 -17.93 24.43
CA THR A 907 47.61 -19.34 24.34
C THR A 907 46.87 -19.93 23.16
#